data_AF-A0A2E3Q2F5-F1
#
_entry.id   AF-A0A2E3Q2F5-F1
#
_cell.length_a   1.000
_cell.length_b   1.000
_cell.length_c   1.000
_cell.angle_alpha   90.00
_cell.angle_beta   90.00
_cell.angle_gamma   90.00
#
_symmetry.space_group_name_H-M   'P 1'
#
loop_
_entity.id
_entity.type
_entity.pdbx_description
1 polymer ?
#
loop_
_entity_poly.entity_id
_entity_poly.type
_entity_poly.pdbx_seq_one_letter_code
_entity_poly.pdbx_strand_id
1 'polypeptide(L)'
;MPAAGGRSTLKPATRAGMSFSNRESSGLPTRASSRLAVLSAGLVLLLAAPTFGGDDCNGNGIPDAMDIKKGISLDCQPDGIPDECQVSDPIQYAYDSGPVTGLSGDSASVLALTRFIAAGVFPYIGGIAYEGLELPEGTLINAGVWSDPDADGDPSDAVLLESASAVWEIDGSARIVFDLGVEVGGDGASFFVGLWVEGVADWTIGFDTGSLARQGVVVLADDAIDPSDLAAAVPAGSLCPGCDGDWTIRALACDQPWCATGYDVDGDGIPDACEPDCNLNDVPDDEDIASGASTDCDGDGVPDDCQQLEDCDDDGILDICAILPGTGLHRSVWGNAIGYGPPLYRDIVAGIDFNTEDGDSTPGVSDFYTIEWKGALTVPTSGAYQLRFDADDRFRAWIDGVIVLGDNDDPQEPGQGSGSVVIELEAGVPVAFRARFYEESGGERCRLWWTPPGGDELIIPQWAFTPAVDRDGDGSIDLCVEGDCNENGISDDVDLLAGVSDCNSDGIPDTCQPELDCDGDLVPDECVAGVGGLVGTYFSSPEIGIFGELLMARVDPEVFFDWGGGSPDPLVPENRFAVRWIGTIVASRSGLHRFRFNCDDGVRAYIDGVQLVDAWFDQSGGENHQFDLDLVAGERRAIRIEYYENGGSASMRFRWRLPGETDFAAVPTEAMIPLVDVDGDGVADSCAPDCDGDGVSDAVAIAEGLSEDCNENGVPDECDLGFAGDDVIAWWRFEDPADLGRDEGPFGLQLDISGVAASGDTPVVEIPRTGDPDLGSSACDFSNRLTTLDPDRRLSLVESRFTAEAWVRLDELAGDASTPADRQWLFQRKNPTSDGRIEWAFLVQAGNIHEVSGFGVFGSDLLPTGRQLAMVLGTGSATGSEKWCVLSDLQITDGEWHHVSIAWDPFRSEVRFELDGEVDVQRFENRGLNPNAHRFAIGGHVNESGAWNQGIRGLVDEVRIRRGLAPLDEMLDRAYVVVSPDDDDDGIPDECADSPCPGDFDGNGIVDGSDLGTLFTQWGGPGSADFDGNSVVDGGDLGTLFVYWGPCP
;
A
#
# COMPACT_ATOMS: atom_id res chain seq x y z
N MET A 1 -47.91 29.94 -13.59
CA MET A 1 -48.92 28.87 -13.69
C MET A 1 -48.28 27.61 -13.14
N PRO A 2 -49.03 26.84 -12.35
CA PRO A 2 -48.74 26.64 -10.91
C PRO A 2 -48.53 25.13 -10.63
N ALA A 3 -48.37 24.57 -9.44
CA ALA A 3 -48.59 24.90 -8.01
C ALA A 3 -47.88 23.75 -7.23
N ALA A 4 -47.58 23.72 -5.93
CA ALA A 4 -47.83 24.51 -4.71
C ALA A 4 -46.78 23.98 -3.70
N GLY A 5 -46.15 24.74 -2.79
CA GLY A 5 -46.66 25.79 -1.90
C GLY A 5 -46.91 25.17 -0.49
N GLY A 6 -46.31 25.61 0.61
CA GLY A 6 -45.32 26.67 0.82
C GLY A 6 -45.15 27.05 2.31
N ARG A 7 -44.27 28.06 2.51
CA ARG A 7 -44.26 29.14 3.53
C ARG A 7 -44.08 28.78 5.02
N SER A 8 -43.34 29.55 5.84
CA SER A 8 -42.56 30.78 5.64
C SER A 8 -41.83 31.22 6.93
N THR A 9 -40.52 31.43 6.82
CA THR A 9 -39.76 32.68 7.09
C THR A 9 -39.71 33.41 8.46
N LEU A 10 -38.46 33.81 8.77
CA LEU A 10 -37.95 35.16 9.13
C LEU A 10 -37.55 35.46 10.60
N LYS A 11 -36.22 35.48 10.81
CA LYS A 11 -35.41 36.35 11.73
C LYS A 11 -35.68 37.87 11.44
N PRO A 12 -35.38 38.86 12.32
CA PRO A 12 -33.99 39.22 12.73
C PRO A 12 -33.74 40.04 14.05
N ALA A 13 -32.44 40.14 14.41
CA ALA A 13 -31.71 41.22 15.16
C ALA A 13 -32.05 41.49 16.65
N THR A 14 -31.19 41.94 17.58
CA THR A 14 -29.99 42.81 17.53
C THR A 14 -29.23 42.77 18.88
N ARG A 15 -27.90 42.73 18.80
CA ARG A 15 -26.79 43.30 19.61
C ARG A 15 -27.02 43.98 21.00
N ALA A 16 -26.09 43.64 21.92
CA ALA A 16 -25.23 44.52 22.74
C ALA A 16 -25.42 44.58 24.28
N GLY A 17 -24.35 44.22 25.01
CA GLY A 17 -23.76 45.09 26.04
C GLY A 17 -23.44 44.50 27.42
N MET A 18 -22.15 44.23 27.68
CA MET A 18 -21.32 44.63 28.86
C MET A 18 -21.80 44.27 30.29
N SER A 19 -21.00 44.00 31.33
CA SER A 19 -19.56 43.93 31.63
C SER A 19 -19.43 43.77 33.16
N PHE A 20 -18.51 42.90 33.63
CA PHE A 20 -17.73 42.89 34.90
C PHE A 20 -18.32 43.38 36.25
N SER A 21 -18.18 42.57 37.32
CA SER A 21 -17.04 42.67 38.29
C SER A 21 -17.30 41.98 39.65
N ASN A 22 -16.26 41.27 40.12
CA ASN A 22 -15.75 41.04 41.49
C ASN A 22 -16.62 41.37 42.72
N ARG A 23 -16.71 40.42 43.68
CA ARG A 23 -15.86 40.36 44.90
C ARG A 23 -16.29 39.29 45.90
N GLU A 24 -15.29 38.54 46.37
CA GLU A 24 -15.03 38.03 47.73
C GLU A 24 -16.16 38.12 48.79
N SER A 25 -16.46 37.00 49.46
CA SER A 25 -15.88 36.66 50.79
C SER A 25 -16.81 35.79 51.66
N SER A 26 -16.20 34.73 52.20
CA SER A 26 -16.30 34.23 53.57
C SER A 26 -17.64 33.70 54.13
N GLY A 27 -17.57 32.46 54.63
CA GLY A 27 -18.08 32.16 55.97
C GLY A 27 -18.92 30.90 56.12
N LEU A 28 -18.26 29.77 56.40
CA LEU A 28 -18.73 28.73 57.34
C LEU A 28 -19.40 29.38 58.59
N PRO A 29 -20.37 28.76 59.31
CA PRO A 29 -20.13 27.43 59.91
C PRO A 29 -21.34 26.53 60.30
N THR A 30 -20.97 25.30 60.72
CA THR A 30 -21.45 24.50 61.88
C THR A 30 -22.70 23.61 61.85
N ARG A 31 -22.40 22.31 62.10
CA ARG A 31 -23.19 21.20 62.66
C ARG A 31 -24.00 21.53 63.93
N ALA A 32 -25.14 20.85 64.11
CA ALA A 32 -25.56 20.12 65.33
C ALA A 32 -26.97 19.50 65.13
N SER A 33 -27.09 18.18 65.01
CA SER A 33 -27.49 17.23 66.07
C SER A 33 -28.98 17.21 66.49
N SER A 34 -29.65 16.14 66.05
CA SER A 34 -30.45 15.17 66.82
C SER A 34 -31.48 15.66 67.86
N ARG A 35 -32.74 15.19 67.75
CA ARG A 35 -33.49 14.63 68.89
C ARG A 35 -34.75 13.85 68.48
N LEU A 36 -34.77 12.59 68.91
CA LEU A 36 -35.88 11.65 69.01
C LEU A 36 -36.90 12.10 70.09
N ALA A 37 -38.19 11.82 69.88
CA ALA A 37 -39.17 11.68 70.95
C ALA A 37 -40.28 10.68 70.56
N VAL A 38 -40.41 9.62 71.35
CA VAL A 38 -41.41 8.54 71.27
C VAL A 38 -42.65 8.91 72.09
N LEU A 39 -43.86 8.55 71.65
CA LEU A 39 -44.88 7.82 72.45
C LEU A 39 -46.18 7.48 71.68
N SER A 40 -46.49 6.18 71.73
CA SER A 40 -47.80 5.50 71.82
C SER A 40 -48.79 5.46 70.64
N ALA A 41 -48.98 4.22 70.16
CA ALA A 41 -50.23 3.53 69.78
C ALA A 41 -51.17 4.16 68.74
N GLY A 42 -51.33 3.44 67.62
CA GLY A 42 -52.57 3.42 66.83
C GLY A 42 -52.40 3.82 65.37
N LEU A 43 -52.40 2.81 64.50
CA LEU A 43 -52.98 2.79 63.15
C LEU A 43 -53.19 4.16 62.48
N VAL A 44 -52.29 4.54 61.56
CA VAL A 44 -52.60 5.53 60.52
C VAL A 44 -52.51 4.83 59.16
N LEU A 45 -53.69 4.56 58.62
CA LEU A 45 -53.92 4.26 57.22
C LEU A 45 -53.81 5.60 56.47
N LEU A 46 -52.79 5.78 55.62
CA LEU A 46 -52.72 6.90 54.67
C LEU A 46 -52.94 6.33 53.26
N LEU A 47 -54.20 6.34 52.83
CA LEU A 47 -54.53 6.25 51.41
C LEU A 47 -54.37 7.64 50.78
N ALA A 48 -53.69 7.63 49.64
CA ALA A 48 -53.06 8.73 48.93
C ALA A 48 -53.97 9.88 48.44
N ALA A 49 -53.32 11.03 48.18
CA ALA A 49 -53.53 11.81 46.96
C ALA A 49 -52.19 12.47 46.53
N PRO A 50 -51.94 12.66 45.22
CA PRO A 50 -50.63 12.52 44.60
C PRO A 50 -49.85 13.84 44.45
N THR A 51 -48.51 13.75 44.45
CA THR A 51 -47.62 14.80 43.94
C THR A 51 -46.66 14.19 42.92
N PHE A 52 -46.90 14.45 41.63
CA PHE A 52 -45.85 14.46 40.59
C PHE A 52 -44.79 15.53 40.97
N GLY A 53 -43.48 15.36 40.79
CA GLY A 53 -42.72 14.28 40.19
C GLY A 53 -41.23 14.67 40.12
N GLY A 54 -40.39 13.65 40.02
CA GLY A 54 -38.93 13.71 39.93
C GLY A 54 -38.31 12.91 41.06
N ASP A 55 -37.99 11.65 40.79
CA ASP A 55 -37.01 10.90 41.58
C ASP A 55 -35.70 11.73 41.60
N ASP A 56 -35.07 11.83 42.76
CA ASP A 56 -33.84 12.63 43.05
C ASP A 56 -33.02 11.76 44.00
N CYS A 57 -32.44 10.71 43.43
CA CYS A 57 -31.85 9.59 44.15
C CYS A 57 -30.50 9.96 44.81
N ASN A 58 -29.71 10.83 44.16
CA ASN A 58 -28.46 11.36 44.70
C ASN A 58 -28.68 12.48 45.75
N GLY A 59 -29.93 12.94 45.91
CA GLY A 59 -30.36 13.89 46.94
C GLY A 59 -29.80 15.30 46.77
N ASN A 60 -29.39 15.66 45.55
CA ASN A 60 -28.73 16.94 45.26
C ASN A 60 -29.74 18.08 45.03
N GLY A 61 -31.04 17.79 45.00
CA GLY A 61 -32.12 18.74 44.79
C GLY A 61 -32.49 18.98 43.33
N ILE A 62 -31.94 18.19 42.40
CA ILE A 62 -32.25 18.14 40.97
C ILE A 62 -32.86 16.76 40.70
N PRO A 63 -34.02 16.68 40.01
CA PRO A 63 -34.56 15.39 39.62
C PRO A 63 -33.59 14.60 38.72
N ASP A 64 -33.54 13.28 38.87
CA ASP A 64 -32.76 12.29 38.13
C ASP A 64 -32.84 12.52 36.62
N ALA A 65 -34.05 12.62 36.08
CA ALA A 65 -34.29 12.91 34.66
C ALA A 65 -33.75 14.28 34.20
N MET A 66 -33.48 15.20 35.12
CA MET A 66 -32.84 16.50 34.87
C MET A 66 -31.34 16.47 35.08
N ASP A 67 -30.81 15.58 35.92
CA ASP A 67 -29.37 15.32 36.06
C ASP A 67 -28.82 14.62 34.80
N ILE A 68 -29.49 13.55 34.37
CA ILE A 68 -29.16 12.82 33.13
C ILE A 68 -29.26 13.75 31.92
N LYS A 69 -30.36 14.50 31.80
CA LYS A 69 -30.59 15.40 30.66
C LYS A 69 -29.60 16.58 30.59
N LYS A 70 -28.96 16.93 31.70
CA LYS A 70 -27.94 17.98 31.76
C LYS A 70 -26.51 17.43 31.69
N GLY A 71 -26.33 16.10 31.66
CA GLY A 71 -25.02 15.46 31.74
C GLY A 71 -24.32 15.70 33.07
N ILE A 72 -25.08 15.86 34.16
CA ILE A 72 -24.54 16.01 35.51
C ILE A 72 -24.25 14.63 36.13
N SER A 73 -25.07 13.63 35.78
CA SER A 73 -24.90 12.22 36.16
C SER A 73 -25.08 11.34 34.91
N LEU A 74 -24.34 10.23 34.85
CA LEU A 74 -24.38 9.24 33.75
C LEU A 74 -25.61 8.32 33.91
N ASP A 75 -26.09 7.78 32.79
CA ASP A 75 -27.16 6.78 32.67
C ASP A 75 -26.82 5.93 31.43
N CYS A 76 -25.81 5.08 31.59
CA CYS A 76 -25.20 4.32 30.49
C CYS A 76 -26.16 3.29 29.87
N GLN A 77 -27.17 2.82 30.64
CA GLN A 77 -28.18 1.83 30.25
C GLN A 77 -29.57 2.42 29.91
N PRO A 78 -29.60 3.65 29.37
CA PRO A 78 -30.70 4.62 29.32
C PRO A 78 -32.02 4.24 30.01
N ASP A 79 -31.98 3.97 31.32
CA ASP A 79 -33.16 3.56 32.09
C ASP A 79 -33.82 4.70 32.88
N GLY A 80 -33.22 5.89 32.83
CA GLY A 80 -33.76 7.12 33.42
C GLY A 80 -33.42 7.29 34.90
N ILE A 81 -32.53 6.45 35.45
CA ILE A 81 -31.97 6.55 36.79
C ILE A 81 -30.45 6.75 36.65
N PRO A 82 -29.84 7.73 37.36
CA PRO A 82 -28.39 7.92 37.34
C PRO A 82 -27.61 6.70 37.82
N ASP A 83 -26.48 6.39 37.16
CA ASP A 83 -25.61 5.24 37.47
C ASP A 83 -25.12 5.27 38.93
N GLU A 84 -24.79 6.45 39.46
CA GLU A 84 -24.42 6.64 40.87
C GLU A 84 -25.53 6.25 41.87
N CYS A 85 -26.78 6.17 41.41
CA CYS A 85 -27.92 5.70 42.20
C CYS A 85 -28.23 4.22 42.00
N GLN A 86 -27.61 3.59 41.01
CA GLN A 86 -27.61 2.14 40.81
C GLN A 86 -26.39 1.51 41.50
N VAL A 87 -25.31 2.29 41.70
CA VAL A 87 -24.11 1.88 42.41
C VAL A 87 -24.11 2.43 43.86
N SER A 88 -25.03 1.95 44.72
CA SER A 88 -24.73 1.67 46.14
C SER A 88 -25.92 1.13 46.95
N ASP A 89 -25.64 -0.03 47.56
CA ASP A 89 -26.42 -0.85 48.50
C ASP A 89 -27.78 -1.43 48.02
N PRO A 90 -27.86 -2.75 47.74
CA PRO A 90 -29.12 -3.41 47.38
C PRO A 90 -30.18 -3.24 48.48
N ILE A 91 -31.40 -2.94 48.05
CA ILE A 91 -32.58 -2.86 48.91
C ILE A 91 -32.73 -4.17 49.67
N GLN A 92 -32.51 -4.09 50.99
CA GLN A 92 -32.54 -5.24 51.88
C GLN A 92 -34.00 -5.63 52.18
N TYR A 93 -34.42 -6.84 51.82
CA TYR A 93 -35.39 -7.54 52.66
C TYR A 93 -34.66 -7.95 53.95
N ALA A 94 -34.59 -7.04 54.93
CA ALA A 94 -34.06 -7.33 56.26
C ALA A 94 -35.10 -7.06 57.35
N TYR A 95 -35.22 -7.99 58.29
CA TYR A 95 -35.81 -7.76 59.61
C TYR A 95 -34.65 -7.54 60.61
N ASP A 96 -34.72 -6.49 61.43
CA ASP A 96 -33.79 -6.19 62.53
C ASP A 96 -34.60 -5.83 63.80
N SER A 97 -34.28 -6.47 64.95
CA SER A 97 -34.18 -5.78 66.25
C SER A 97 -33.77 -6.69 67.45
N GLY A 98 -32.46 -6.85 67.75
CA GLY A 98 -31.96 -7.11 69.12
C GLY A 98 -31.19 -8.44 69.42
N PRO A 99 -30.62 -8.62 70.63
CA PRO A 99 -29.32 -9.30 70.89
C PRO A 99 -29.34 -10.83 71.15
N VAL A 100 -28.13 -11.44 71.26
CA VAL A 100 -27.54 -12.75 70.81
C VAL A 100 -27.74 -14.09 71.60
N THR A 101 -27.98 -15.20 70.83
CA THR A 101 -27.60 -16.65 70.93
C THR A 101 -28.03 -17.42 69.66
N GLY A 102 -27.13 -18.15 68.97
CA GLY A 102 -27.41 -18.94 67.75
C GLY A 102 -27.82 -20.41 68.00
N LEU A 103 -28.26 -21.10 66.94
CA LEU A 103 -28.48 -22.55 66.92
C LEU A 103 -27.15 -23.25 66.60
N SER A 104 -26.71 -24.14 67.49
CA SER A 104 -25.53 -24.99 67.29
C SER A 104 -25.94 -26.47 67.36
N GLY A 105 -25.37 -27.32 66.50
CA GLY A 105 -25.73 -28.74 66.44
C GLY A 105 -24.54 -29.66 66.15
N ASP A 106 -24.67 -30.92 66.61
CA ASP A 106 -23.67 -31.99 66.41
C ASP A 106 -23.90 -32.77 65.10
N SER A 107 -24.96 -32.46 64.34
CA SER A 107 -25.28 -33.10 63.05
C SER A 107 -24.31 -32.68 61.96
N ALA A 108 -23.99 -33.59 61.04
CA ALA A 108 -23.01 -33.36 59.98
C ALA A 108 -23.47 -32.34 58.92
N SER A 109 -24.77 -32.17 58.72
CA SER A 109 -25.32 -31.25 57.73
C SER A 109 -26.48 -30.44 58.30
N VAL A 110 -26.60 -29.19 57.87
CA VAL A 110 -27.69 -28.28 58.24
C VAL A 110 -28.13 -27.45 57.04
N LEU A 111 -29.45 -27.31 56.87
CA LEU A 111 -30.07 -26.36 55.93
C LEU A 111 -31.00 -25.44 56.71
N ALA A 112 -30.87 -24.14 56.46
CA ALA A 112 -31.63 -23.07 57.07
C ALA A 112 -32.36 -22.28 56.00
N LEU A 113 -33.68 -22.14 56.13
CA LEU A 113 -34.53 -21.42 55.18
C LEU A 113 -35.30 -20.32 55.90
N THR A 114 -35.45 -19.17 55.24
CA THR A 114 -36.26 -18.05 55.69
C THR A 114 -37.28 -17.70 54.62
N ARG A 115 -38.56 -17.61 55.00
CA ARG A 115 -39.64 -17.18 54.11
C ARG A 115 -39.65 -15.66 53.94
N PHE A 116 -39.81 -15.23 52.70
CA PHE A 116 -40.00 -13.84 52.29
C PHE A 116 -41.30 -13.66 51.49
N ILE A 117 -41.77 -12.42 51.41
CA ILE A 117 -42.90 -12.03 50.56
C ILE A 117 -42.40 -10.93 49.62
N ALA A 118 -42.52 -11.15 48.32
CA ALA A 118 -42.05 -10.23 47.30
C ALA A 118 -42.87 -8.92 47.31
N ALA A 119 -42.18 -7.78 47.28
CA ALA A 119 -42.76 -6.47 47.03
C ALA A 119 -42.83 -6.25 45.51
N GLY A 120 -43.95 -5.73 45.01
CA GLY A 120 -44.25 -5.62 43.57
C GLY A 120 -43.29 -4.80 42.69
N VAL A 121 -42.21 -4.24 43.23
CA VAL A 121 -41.20 -3.46 42.51
C VAL A 121 -39.90 -4.26 42.26
N PHE A 122 -39.70 -5.40 42.94
CA PHE A 122 -38.46 -6.20 42.85
C PHE A 122 -38.78 -7.70 42.69
N PRO A 123 -39.07 -8.18 41.46
CA PRO A 123 -39.45 -9.57 41.21
C PRO A 123 -38.27 -10.54 41.11
N TYR A 124 -37.02 -10.05 41.12
CA TYR A 124 -35.80 -10.86 40.97
C TYR A 124 -34.95 -10.86 42.25
N ILE A 125 -34.29 -11.98 42.53
CA ILE A 125 -33.27 -12.11 43.58
C ILE A 125 -31.91 -12.35 42.93
N GLY A 126 -31.00 -11.38 43.04
CA GLY A 126 -29.65 -11.42 42.45
C GLY A 126 -28.59 -12.07 43.35
N GLY A 127 -28.89 -12.27 44.64
CA GLY A 127 -27.96 -12.91 45.56
C GLY A 127 -28.50 -13.02 46.98
N ILE A 128 -27.68 -13.61 47.86
CA ILE A 128 -27.97 -13.85 49.27
C ILE A 128 -26.81 -13.32 50.09
N ALA A 129 -27.10 -12.35 50.95
CA ALA A 129 -26.14 -11.87 51.93
C ALA A 129 -26.38 -12.58 53.27
N TYR A 130 -25.31 -12.94 53.94
CA TYR A 130 -25.39 -13.49 55.28
C TYR A 130 -24.32 -12.89 56.19
N GLU A 131 -24.71 -12.74 57.44
CA GLU A 131 -23.85 -12.22 58.50
C GLU A 131 -23.95 -13.25 59.63
N GLY A 132 -22.83 -13.87 59.97
CA GLY A 132 -22.68 -14.61 61.21
C GLY A 132 -22.61 -16.09 61.29
N LEU A 133 -22.23 -16.65 60.18
CA LEU A 133 -21.91 -18.04 60.15
C LEU A 133 -20.56 -18.21 60.86
N GLU A 134 -20.45 -19.19 61.75
CA GLU A 134 -19.15 -19.59 62.32
C GLU A 134 -18.86 -21.02 61.86
N LEU A 135 -17.91 -21.16 60.92
CA LEU A 135 -17.50 -22.43 60.32
C LEU A 135 -15.97 -22.55 60.26
N PRO A 136 -15.43 -23.78 60.14
CA PRO A 136 -14.02 -23.97 59.80
C PRO A 136 -13.67 -23.28 58.46
N GLU A 137 -12.54 -22.58 58.41
CA GLU A 137 -11.99 -21.97 57.20
C GLU A 137 -11.93 -22.98 56.03
N GLY A 138 -12.35 -22.56 54.84
CA GLY A 138 -12.39 -23.41 53.65
C GLY A 138 -13.62 -24.31 53.54
N THR A 139 -14.61 -24.15 54.42
CA THR A 139 -15.90 -24.85 54.32
C THR A 139 -16.69 -24.32 53.12
N LEU A 140 -17.25 -25.20 52.29
CA LEU A 140 -18.13 -24.82 51.19
C LEU A 140 -19.53 -24.52 51.74
N ILE A 141 -20.02 -23.32 51.50
CA ILE A 141 -21.36 -22.87 51.86
C ILE A 141 -22.19 -22.81 50.60
N ASN A 142 -23.37 -23.41 50.64
CA ASN A 142 -24.31 -23.35 49.54
C ASN A 142 -25.48 -22.44 49.91
N ALA A 143 -26.00 -21.74 48.91
CA ALA A 143 -27.04 -20.74 49.00
C ALA A 143 -28.10 -21.03 47.93
N GLY A 144 -29.37 -20.82 48.23
CA GLY A 144 -30.44 -21.10 47.28
C GLY A 144 -31.70 -20.26 47.46
N VAL A 145 -32.52 -20.26 46.41
CA VAL A 145 -33.85 -19.65 46.37
C VAL A 145 -34.87 -20.74 46.04
N TRP A 146 -35.96 -20.82 46.80
CA TRP A 146 -37.04 -21.77 46.57
C TRP A 146 -38.38 -21.04 46.36
N SER A 147 -39.21 -21.52 45.45
CA SER A 147 -40.61 -21.08 45.33
C SER A 147 -41.48 -21.70 46.41
N ASP A 148 -42.56 -21.02 46.80
CA ASP A 148 -43.66 -21.53 47.64
C ASP A 148 -44.93 -21.68 46.75
N PRO A 149 -45.15 -22.86 46.13
CA PRO A 149 -46.12 -23.01 45.02
C PRO A 149 -47.58 -22.76 45.40
N ASP A 150 -47.97 -23.01 46.65
CA ASP A 150 -49.33 -22.78 47.15
C ASP A 150 -49.46 -21.56 48.09
N ALA A 151 -48.33 -20.88 48.34
CA ALA A 151 -48.19 -19.67 49.14
C ALA A 151 -48.58 -19.85 50.62
N ASP A 152 -48.63 -21.08 51.13
CA ASP A 152 -49.02 -21.37 52.50
C ASP A 152 -47.86 -21.17 53.51
N GLY A 153 -46.62 -21.15 53.01
CA GLY A 153 -45.39 -21.00 53.79
C GLY A 153 -44.92 -22.28 54.49
N ASP A 154 -45.42 -23.43 54.09
CA ASP A 154 -44.88 -24.75 54.42
C ASP A 154 -43.71 -25.06 53.47
N PRO A 155 -42.50 -25.33 53.99
CA PRO A 155 -41.37 -25.67 53.13
C PRO A 155 -41.49 -27.05 52.46
N SER A 156 -42.44 -27.91 52.87
CA SER A 156 -42.49 -29.31 52.43
C SER A 156 -42.85 -29.52 50.95
N ASP A 157 -43.42 -28.51 50.30
CA ASP A 157 -43.68 -28.50 48.86
C ASP A 157 -42.82 -27.46 48.09
N ALA A 158 -41.90 -26.79 48.78
CA ALA A 158 -41.05 -25.78 48.18
C ALA A 158 -40.11 -26.39 47.13
N VAL A 159 -39.97 -25.70 46.00
CA VAL A 159 -39.17 -26.15 44.85
C VAL A 159 -37.94 -25.26 44.73
N LEU A 160 -36.74 -25.85 44.76
CA LEU A 160 -35.48 -25.13 44.54
C LEU A 160 -35.48 -24.55 43.11
N LEU A 161 -35.32 -23.23 43.01
CA LEU A 161 -35.27 -22.51 41.75
C LEU A 161 -33.83 -22.41 41.24
N GLU A 162 -32.91 -21.98 42.11
CA GLU A 162 -31.51 -21.77 41.78
C GLU A 162 -30.63 -21.87 43.03
N SER A 163 -29.35 -22.23 42.85
CA SER A 163 -28.38 -22.27 43.93
C SER A 163 -26.96 -21.90 43.49
N ALA A 164 -26.20 -21.31 44.40
CA ALA A 164 -24.80 -20.96 44.22
C ALA A 164 -23.99 -21.37 45.45
N SER A 165 -22.66 -21.49 45.29
CA SER A 165 -21.77 -21.92 46.36
C SER A 165 -20.59 -20.96 46.50
N ALA A 166 -20.13 -20.75 47.73
CA ALA A 166 -18.93 -19.98 48.03
C ALA A 166 -18.09 -20.67 49.10
N VAL A 167 -16.79 -20.37 49.13
CA VAL A 167 -15.88 -20.85 50.17
C VAL A 167 -15.93 -19.89 51.35
N TRP A 168 -16.01 -20.42 52.56
CA TRP A 168 -15.99 -19.64 53.80
C TRP A 168 -14.61 -19.03 54.07
N GLU A 169 -14.57 -17.71 54.24
CA GLU A 169 -13.40 -16.92 54.63
C GLU A 169 -13.60 -16.31 56.04
N ILE A 170 -12.51 -15.97 56.74
CA ILE A 170 -12.48 -15.71 58.21
C ILE A 170 -13.36 -14.52 58.64
N ASP A 171 -13.78 -13.66 57.72
CA ASP A 171 -14.63 -12.51 58.02
C ASP A 171 -16.10 -12.91 58.01
N GLY A 172 -16.73 -12.81 59.19
CA GLY A 172 -18.08 -13.28 59.53
C GLY A 172 -19.27 -12.75 58.70
N SER A 173 -19.07 -12.19 57.50
CA SER A 173 -20.09 -11.65 56.61
C SER A 173 -19.68 -11.83 55.14
N ALA A 174 -20.55 -12.42 54.32
CA ALA A 174 -20.28 -12.55 52.88
C ALA A 174 -21.57 -12.47 52.04
N ARG A 175 -21.40 -12.25 50.73
CA ARG A 175 -22.46 -12.24 49.72
C ARG A 175 -22.22 -13.39 48.75
N ILE A 176 -23.25 -14.17 48.46
CA ILE A 176 -23.24 -15.18 47.40
C ILE A 176 -24.19 -14.67 46.31
N VAL A 177 -23.65 -14.35 45.15
CA VAL A 177 -24.39 -13.82 43.99
C VAL A 177 -24.74 -14.95 43.01
N PHE A 178 -25.83 -14.79 42.26
CA PHE A 178 -26.23 -15.70 41.20
C PHE A 178 -25.80 -15.16 39.84
N ASP A 179 -25.50 -16.04 38.87
CA ASP A 179 -25.12 -15.64 37.51
C ASP A 179 -26.21 -14.81 36.81
N LEU A 180 -27.48 -15.06 37.15
CA LEU A 180 -28.66 -14.30 36.71
C LEU A 180 -29.66 -14.19 37.87
N GLY A 181 -30.41 -13.09 37.92
CA GLY A 181 -31.47 -12.85 38.90
C GLY A 181 -32.59 -13.89 38.84
N VAL A 182 -32.94 -14.47 39.98
CA VAL A 182 -33.96 -15.52 40.10
C VAL A 182 -35.35 -14.89 40.26
N GLU A 183 -36.26 -15.17 39.33
CA GLU A 183 -37.65 -14.66 39.41
C GLU A 183 -38.43 -15.36 40.53
N VAL A 184 -38.87 -14.62 41.54
CA VAL A 184 -39.63 -15.14 42.69
C VAL A 184 -41.13 -14.80 42.66
N GLY A 185 -41.57 -14.10 41.61
CA GLY A 185 -42.96 -13.72 41.37
C GLY A 185 -43.30 -12.26 41.70
N GLY A 186 -44.53 -11.86 41.41
CA GLY A 186 -45.02 -10.46 41.59
C GLY A 186 -45.45 -10.10 43.01
N ASP A 187 -46.03 -8.89 43.18
CA ASP A 187 -46.46 -8.35 44.48
C ASP A 187 -47.24 -9.35 45.34
N GLY A 188 -46.70 -9.70 46.50
CA GLY A 188 -47.30 -10.65 47.45
C GLY A 188 -46.95 -12.12 47.22
N ALA A 189 -46.09 -12.46 46.25
CA ALA A 189 -45.59 -13.83 46.06
C ALA A 189 -44.75 -14.28 47.26
N SER A 190 -44.90 -15.55 47.65
CA SER A 190 -44.18 -16.16 48.77
C SER A 190 -43.01 -16.97 48.22
N PHE A 191 -41.85 -16.89 48.87
CA PHE A 191 -40.65 -17.64 48.49
C PHE A 191 -39.76 -17.87 49.71
N PHE A 192 -38.77 -18.76 49.58
CA PHE A 192 -37.77 -19.01 50.62
C PHE A 192 -36.37 -18.73 50.10
N VAL A 193 -35.52 -18.24 51.00
CA VAL A 193 -34.09 -18.05 50.78
C VAL A 193 -33.35 -18.75 51.90
N GLY A 194 -32.27 -19.45 51.58
CA GLY A 194 -31.61 -20.30 52.56
C GLY A 194 -30.15 -20.61 52.27
N LEU A 195 -29.51 -21.16 53.29
CA LEU A 195 -28.11 -21.60 53.28
C LEU A 195 -28.02 -23.03 53.79
N TRP A 196 -27.13 -23.84 53.21
CA TRP A 196 -26.78 -25.14 53.77
C TRP A 196 -25.30 -25.46 53.69
N VAL A 197 -24.87 -26.31 54.63
CA VAL A 197 -23.54 -26.88 54.70
C VAL A 197 -23.64 -28.38 54.95
N GLU A 198 -22.65 -29.12 54.45
CA GLU A 198 -22.62 -30.58 54.52
C GLU A 198 -21.29 -31.10 55.05
N GLY A 199 -21.34 -32.16 55.85
CA GLY A 199 -20.14 -32.83 56.37
C GLY A 199 -19.33 -32.02 57.39
N VAL A 200 -19.94 -31.02 58.05
CA VAL A 200 -19.29 -30.17 59.05
C VAL A 200 -19.86 -30.46 60.44
N ALA A 201 -18.99 -30.86 61.37
CA ALA A 201 -19.33 -30.95 62.78
C ALA A 201 -19.13 -29.59 63.46
N ASP A 202 -19.92 -29.30 64.50
CA ASP A 202 -19.85 -28.05 65.29
C ASP A 202 -20.10 -26.77 64.46
N TRP A 203 -21.23 -26.73 63.75
CA TRP A 203 -21.70 -25.50 63.08
C TRP A 203 -22.50 -24.63 64.04
N THR A 204 -22.48 -23.31 63.80
CA THR A 204 -23.37 -22.36 64.46
C THR A 204 -24.04 -21.48 63.41
N ILE A 205 -25.38 -21.48 63.37
CA ILE A 205 -26.18 -20.63 62.48
C ILE A 205 -27.23 -19.84 63.27
N GLY A 206 -27.44 -18.59 62.89
CA GLY A 206 -28.32 -17.66 63.55
C GLY A 206 -29.75 -17.61 63.00
N PHE A 207 -30.73 -17.29 63.84
CA PHE A 207 -32.11 -16.96 63.41
C PHE A 207 -32.75 -15.90 64.34
N ASP A 208 -33.60 -15.04 63.80
CA ASP A 208 -34.45 -14.09 64.54
C ASP A 208 -35.63 -14.80 65.24
N THR A 209 -35.84 -14.53 66.53
CA THR A 209 -36.96 -15.04 67.35
C THR A 209 -37.97 -13.96 67.79
N GLY A 210 -38.34 -13.03 66.91
CA GLY A 210 -39.51 -12.14 67.09
C GLY A 210 -40.88 -12.79 66.83
N SER A 211 -42.00 -12.03 66.91
CA SER A 211 -43.35 -12.57 66.62
C SER A 211 -43.55 -13.09 65.18
N LEU A 212 -42.55 -12.89 64.32
CA LEU A 212 -42.45 -13.37 62.94
C LEU A 212 -41.59 -14.64 62.81
N ALA A 213 -41.00 -15.16 63.89
CA ALA A 213 -40.16 -16.37 63.98
C ALA A 213 -40.84 -17.71 63.59
N ARG A 214 -42.01 -17.66 62.97
CA ARG A 214 -42.68 -18.81 62.36
C ARG A 214 -42.38 -18.92 60.86
N GLN A 215 -41.54 -18.05 60.32
CA GLN A 215 -41.17 -17.99 58.90
C GLN A 215 -39.82 -18.65 58.59
N GLY A 216 -38.99 -18.96 59.60
CA GLY A 216 -37.73 -19.67 59.45
C GLY A 216 -37.83 -21.15 59.83
N VAL A 217 -37.22 -22.03 59.03
CA VAL A 217 -37.23 -23.49 59.21
C VAL A 217 -35.84 -24.09 59.05
N VAL A 218 -35.59 -25.22 59.71
CA VAL A 218 -34.29 -25.91 59.72
C VAL A 218 -34.47 -27.38 59.41
N VAL A 219 -33.57 -27.94 58.61
CA VAL A 219 -33.40 -29.37 58.39
C VAL A 219 -32.04 -29.79 58.95
N LEU A 220 -32.05 -30.86 59.76
CA LEU A 220 -30.84 -31.45 60.36
C LEU A 220 -30.69 -32.89 59.87
N ALA A 221 -29.49 -33.24 59.38
CA ALA A 221 -29.19 -34.58 58.90
C ALA A 221 -27.78 -35.04 59.32
N ASP A 222 -27.64 -36.34 59.60
CA ASP A 222 -26.34 -36.98 59.88
C ASP A 222 -25.57 -37.34 58.58
N ASP A 223 -26.24 -37.25 57.43
CA ASP A 223 -25.70 -37.44 56.08
C ASP A 223 -25.93 -36.14 55.25
N ALA A 224 -25.55 -36.12 53.97
CA ALA A 224 -25.81 -34.97 53.07
C ALA A 224 -27.32 -34.64 52.98
N ILE A 225 -27.66 -33.36 52.87
CA ILE A 225 -29.04 -32.89 52.75
C ILE A 225 -29.40 -32.82 51.28
N ASP A 226 -30.55 -33.37 50.89
CA ASP A 226 -31.13 -33.09 49.58
C ASP A 226 -31.99 -31.82 49.70
N PRO A 227 -31.62 -30.69 49.08
CA PRO A 227 -32.37 -29.44 49.16
C PRO A 227 -33.76 -29.51 48.52
N SER A 228 -34.10 -30.63 47.87
CA SER A 228 -35.42 -30.91 47.29
C SER A 228 -36.35 -31.71 48.23
N ASP A 229 -35.86 -32.27 49.34
CA ASP A 229 -36.65 -33.07 50.31
C ASP A 229 -36.77 -32.34 51.67
N LEU A 230 -37.63 -31.32 51.69
CA LEU A 230 -37.81 -30.44 52.85
C LEU A 230 -38.86 -30.94 53.86
N ALA A 231 -39.34 -32.18 53.72
CA ALA A 231 -40.35 -32.77 54.62
C ALA A 231 -39.88 -32.91 56.09
N ALA A 232 -38.56 -32.86 56.33
CA ALA A 232 -37.95 -32.89 57.66
C ALA A 232 -37.79 -31.51 58.30
N ALA A 233 -38.20 -30.43 57.62
CA ALA A 233 -38.05 -29.07 58.10
C ALA A 233 -38.89 -28.83 59.36
N VAL A 234 -38.27 -28.29 60.40
CA VAL A 234 -38.95 -27.89 61.63
C VAL A 234 -38.78 -26.39 61.87
N PRO A 235 -39.75 -25.71 62.50
CA PRO A 235 -39.59 -24.30 62.84
C PRO A 235 -38.33 -24.09 63.69
N ALA A 236 -37.47 -23.15 63.30
CA ALA A 236 -36.18 -22.92 63.98
C ALA A 236 -36.36 -22.68 65.50
N GLY A 237 -37.37 -21.89 65.88
CA GLY A 237 -37.69 -21.61 67.28
C GLY A 237 -38.15 -22.80 68.12
N SER A 238 -38.43 -23.97 67.51
CA SER A 238 -38.77 -25.20 68.22
C SER A 238 -37.54 -26.00 68.66
N LEU A 239 -36.39 -25.79 68.00
CA LEU A 239 -35.12 -26.48 68.27
C LEU A 239 -34.33 -25.83 69.42
N CYS A 240 -34.48 -24.52 69.61
CA CYS A 240 -33.88 -23.81 70.74
C CYS A 240 -34.91 -22.98 71.52
N PRO A 241 -35.47 -23.52 72.62
CA PRO A 241 -36.37 -22.78 73.49
C PRO A 241 -35.61 -21.68 74.25
N GLY A 242 -35.58 -20.47 73.69
CA GLY A 242 -34.96 -19.28 74.30
C GLY A 242 -33.64 -18.84 73.69
N CYS A 243 -33.33 -19.22 72.45
CA CYS A 243 -32.30 -18.55 71.67
C CYS A 243 -32.81 -17.18 71.20
N ASP A 244 -32.11 -16.11 71.54
CA ASP A 244 -32.26 -14.76 70.97
C ASP A 244 -31.15 -14.50 69.93
N GLY A 245 -31.19 -15.03 68.70
CA GLY A 245 -30.11 -14.83 67.71
C GLY A 245 -30.26 -13.56 66.87
N ASP A 246 -29.16 -12.84 66.57
CA ASP A 246 -29.13 -11.69 65.65
C ASP A 246 -28.17 -11.98 64.50
N TRP A 247 -28.72 -12.43 63.38
CA TRP A 247 -28.02 -12.74 62.15
C TRP A 247 -29.01 -12.67 61.01
N THR A 248 -28.60 -12.11 59.88
CA THR A 248 -29.52 -11.84 58.77
C THR A 248 -29.12 -12.66 57.55
N ILE A 249 -29.92 -13.66 57.18
CA ILE A 249 -30.01 -14.10 55.78
C ILE A 249 -30.85 -13.05 55.07
N ARG A 250 -30.26 -12.32 54.14
CA ARG A 250 -30.92 -11.26 53.35
C ARG A 250 -31.03 -11.72 51.90
N ALA A 251 -32.22 -11.61 51.34
CA ALA A 251 -32.41 -11.72 49.90
C ALA A 251 -32.05 -10.37 49.26
N LEU A 252 -31.14 -10.36 48.30
CA LEU A 252 -30.77 -9.18 47.53
C LEU A 252 -31.73 -9.06 46.36
N ALA A 253 -32.72 -8.18 46.50
CA ALA A 253 -33.79 -8.03 45.51
C ALA A 253 -33.44 -6.96 44.48
N CYS A 254 -33.85 -7.20 43.25
CA CYS A 254 -33.69 -6.25 42.15
C CYS A 254 -34.89 -6.29 41.20
N ASP A 255 -34.97 -5.28 40.35
CA ASP A 255 -36.07 -5.07 39.42
C ASP A 255 -35.81 -5.66 38.02
N GLN A 256 -34.57 -6.06 37.72
CA GLN A 256 -34.14 -6.65 36.44
C GLN A 256 -33.39 -8.00 36.60
N PRO A 257 -33.37 -8.87 35.56
CA PRO A 257 -32.72 -10.19 35.61
C PRO A 257 -31.18 -10.17 35.61
N TRP A 258 -30.52 -9.06 35.26
CA TRP A 258 -29.04 -8.98 35.10
C TRP A 258 -28.36 -8.16 36.20
N CYS A 259 -29.05 -7.84 37.29
CA CYS A 259 -28.59 -6.98 38.37
C CYS A 259 -27.39 -7.53 39.21
N ALA A 260 -26.78 -8.64 38.80
CA ALA A 260 -25.77 -9.37 39.57
C ALA A 260 -24.32 -9.11 39.14
N THR A 261 -24.06 -8.48 37.99
CA THR A 261 -22.75 -8.48 37.31
C THR A 261 -22.05 -7.12 37.20
N GLY A 262 -22.16 -6.23 38.20
CA GLY A 262 -21.33 -5.02 38.24
C GLY A 262 -19.85 -5.37 38.45
N TYR A 263 -19.14 -5.72 37.38
CA TYR A 263 -17.68 -5.80 37.35
C TYR A 263 -17.11 -4.38 37.23
N ASP A 264 -16.14 -4.12 38.09
CA ASP A 264 -15.35 -2.89 38.30
C ASP A 264 -13.99 -3.46 38.70
N VAL A 265 -13.19 -3.82 37.69
CA VAL A 265 -11.95 -4.59 37.82
C VAL A 265 -10.83 -3.73 38.40
N ASP A 266 -10.82 -2.45 38.05
CA ASP A 266 -9.79 -1.49 38.46
C ASP A 266 -10.12 -0.78 39.81
N GLY A 267 -11.38 -0.87 40.25
CA GLY A 267 -11.87 -0.39 41.54
C GLY A 267 -12.10 1.13 41.57
N ASP A 268 -12.27 1.78 40.43
CA ASP A 268 -12.42 3.23 40.32
C ASP A 268 -13.85 3.72 40.69
N GLY A 269 -14.81 2.79 40.75
CA GLY A 269 -16.21 3.02 41.09
C GLY A 269 -17.13 3.30 39.90
N ILE A 270 -16.61 3.16 38.68
CA ILE A 270 -17.32 3.11 37.40
C ILE A 270 -17.35 1.63 36.98
N PRO A 271 -18.50 1.05 36.59
CA PRO A 271 -18.49 -0.32 36.06
C PRO A 271 -17.71 -0.38 34.73
N ASP A 272 -16.88 -1.41 34.52
CA ASP A 272 -16.02 -1.55 33.32
C ASP A 272 -16.80 -1.37 32.01
N ALA A 273 -18.06 -1.83 31.96
CA ALA A 273 -18.95 -1.67 30.80
C ALA A 273 -19.34 -0.22 30.47
N CYS A 274 -19.00 0.73 31.35
CA CYS A 274 -19.22 2.17 31.21
C CYS A 274 -17.93 2.92 30.86
N GLU A 275 -16.81 2.21 30.77
CA GLU A 275 -15.50 2.76 30.45
C GLU A 275 -15.20 2.58 28.95
N PRO A 276 -14.30 3.41 28.38
CA PRO A 276 -13.81 3.19 27.03
C PRO A 276 -13.14 1.82 26.94
N ASP A 277 -13.70 0.95 26.11
CA ASP A 277 -13.12 -0.33 25.69
C ASP A 277 -13.24 -0.35 24.16
N CYS A 278 -12.18 0.09 23.51
CA CYS A 278 -12.15 0.30 22.08
C CYS A 278 -11.92 -1.01 21.29
N ASN A 279 -11.21 -1.98 21.89
CA ASN A 279 -10.90 -3.26 21.27
C ASN A 279 -11.96 -4.34 21.58
N LEU A 280 -12.94 -4.02 22.43
CA LEU A 280 -14.10 -4.82 22.83
C LEU A 280 -13.68 -6.14 23.48
N ASN A 281 -12.61 -6.13 24.26
CA ASN A 281 -12.08 -7.31 24.95
C ASN A 281 -12.63 -7.46 26.39
N ASP A 282 -13.55 -6.59 26.82
CA ASP A 282 -14.11 -6.48 28.17
C ASP A 282 -13.09 -6.01 29.24
N VAL A 283 -11.99 -5.35 28.83
CA VAL A 283 -11.00 -4.66 29.68
C VAL A 283 -10.96 -3.18 29.25
N PRO A 284 -11.04 -2.22 30.19
CA PRO A 284 -10.91 -0.81 29.88
C PRO A 284 -9.55 -0.44 29.25
N ASP A 285 -9.58 0.53 28.36
CA ASP A 285 -8.45 1.05 27.57
C ASP A 285 -7.22 1.39 28.45
N ASP A 286 -7.43 1.99 29.62
CA ASP A 286 -6.37 2.42 30.53
C ASP A 286 -5.71 1.25 31.27
N GLU A 287 -6.43 0.18 31.56
CA GLU A 287 -5.87 -1.07 32.10
C GLU A 287 -5.13 -1.87 31.03
N ASP A 288 -5.58 -1.86 29.78
CA ASP A 288 -4.85 -2.45 28.66
C ASP A 288 -3.48 -1.78 28.47
N ILE A 289 -3.41 -0.45 28.59
CA ILE A 289 -2.16 0.32 28.57
C ILE A 289 -1.31 0.03 29.81
N ALA A 290 -1.90 0.07 31.01
CA ALA A 290 -1.16 -0.08 32.27
C ALA A 290 -0.57 -1.49 32.46
N SER A 291 -1.26 -2.51 31.97
CA SER A 291 -0.82 -3.91 32.00
C SER A 291 0.22 -4.22 30.90
N GLY A 292 0.36 -3.34 29.91
CA GLY A 292 1.18 -3.55 28.71
C GLY A 292 0.57 -4.56 27.74
N ALA A 293 -0.74 -4.78 27.80
CA ALA A 293 -1.48 -5.58 26.84
C ALA A 293 -1.65 -4.86 25.50
N SER A 294 -1.76 -3.52 25.55
CA SER A 294 -1.72 -2.63 24.39
C SER A 294 -0.70 -1.50 24.59
N THR A 295 -0.29 -0.89 23.47
CA THR A 295 0.68 0.21 23.44
C THR A 295 -0.05 1.56 23.38
N ASP A 296 0.53 2.62 23.96
CA ASP A 296 0.05 4.02 23.90
C ASP A 296 1.30 4.90 23.73
N CYS A 297 1.74 5.03 22.48
CA CYS A 297 2.98 5.71 22.14
C CYS A 297 2.87 7.24 22.20
N ASP A 298 1.67 7.78 21.96
CA ASP A 298 1.42 9.23 21.98
C ASP A 298 1.05 9.77 23.39
N GLY A 299 0.70 8.87 24.30
CA GLY A 299 0.37 9.16 25.69
C GLY A 299 -0.98 9.86 25.85
N ASP A 300 -1.89 9.72 24.87
CA ASP A 300 -3.21 10.33 24.90
C ASP A 300 -4.22 9.53 25.75
N GLY A 301 -3.84 8.32 26.16
CA GLY A 301 -4.62 7.44 27.01
C GLY A 301 -5.63 6.57 26.26
N VAL A 302 -5.52 6.47 24.93
CA VAL A 302 -6.23 5.52 24.09
C VAL A 302 -5.20 4.52 23.52
N PRO A 303 -5.46 3.20 23.58
CA PRO A 303 -4.59 2.22 22.95
C PRO A 303 -4.36 2.53 21.46
N ASP A 304 -3.11 2.42 21.04
CA ASP A 304 -2.70 2.67 19.66
C ASP A 304 -3.46 1.75 18.67
N ASP A 305 -3.73 0.50 19.05
CA ASP A 305 -4.50 -0.50 18.27
C ASP A 305 -5.96 -0.06 17.99
N CYS A 306 -6.44 0.94 18.71
CA CYS A 306 -7.78 1.50 18.61
C CYS A 306 -7.84 2.85 17.92
N GLN A 307 -6.69 3.40 17.60
CA GLN A 307 -6.55 4.61 16.84
C GLN A 307 -6.19 4.23 15.41
N GLN A 308 -6.63 5.04 14.44
CA GLN A 308 -6.11 4.95 13.09
C GLN A 308 -4.83 5.77 13.05
N LEU A 309 -3.76 5.18 13.56
CA LEU A 309 -2.41 5.74 13.50
C LEU A 309 -1.69 5.20 12.26
N GLU A 310 -0.72 5.98 11.81
CA GLU A 310 0.04 5.74 10.59
C GLU A 310 1.19 4.76 10.88
N ASP A 311 1.35 3.77 10.01
CA ASP A 311 2.48 2.83 9.90
C ASP A 311 2.86 2.87 8.42
N CYS A 312 3.54 3.95 8.05
CA CYS A 312 3.78 4.29 6.65
C CYS A 312 4.77 3.34 5.96
N ASP A 313 5.67 2.70 6.71
CA ASP A 313 6.67 1.78 6.18
C ASP A 313 6.28 0.30 6.32
N ASP A 314 5.03 0.04 6.75
CA ASP A 314 4.39 -1.28 6.92
C ASP A 314 5.27 -2.25 7.74
N ASP A 315 6.10 -1.73 8.66
CA ASP A 315 7.05 -2.53 9.44
C ASP A 315 6.39 -3.20 10.66
N GLY A 316 5.13 -2.85 10.94
CA GLY A 316 4.32 -3.35 12.04
C GLY A 316 4.53 -2.56 13.34
N ILE A 317 5.21 -1.42 13.29
CA ILE A 317 5.42 -0.48 14.40
C ILE A 317 4.94 0.89 13.92
N LEU A 318 3.93 1.42 14.59
CA LEU A 318 3.37 2.74 14.26
C LEU A 318 4.44 3.83 14.30
N ASP A 319 4.32 4.81 13.42
CA ASP A 319 5.33 5.85 13.21
C ASP A 319 5.65 6.61 14.50
N ILE A 320 4.59 6.94 15.23
CA ILE A 320 4.64 7.62 16.52
C ILE A 320 5.37 6.79 17.59
N CYS A 321 5.38 5.47 17.47
CA CYS A 321 6.19 4.58 18.29
C CYS A 321 7.65 4.55 17.84
N ALA A 322 7.90 4.57 16.54
CA ALA A 322 9.24 4.51 15.96
C ALA A 322 10.08 5.77 16.21
N ILE A 323 9.47 6.96 16.31
CA ILE A 323 10.19 8.23 16.60
C ILE A 323 10.52 8.44 18.09
N LEU A 324 10.02 7.58 18.99
CA LEU A 324 10.29 7.72 20.42
C LEU A 324 11.79 7.51 20.72
N PRO A 325 12.48 8.46 21.39
CA PRO A 325 13.89 8.32 21.73
C PRO A 325 14.17 7.04 22.51
N GLY A 326 15.01 6.17 21.95
CA GLY A 326 15.48 4.96 22.63
C GLY A 326 14.79 3.66 22.31
N THR A 327 14.12 3.60 21.17
CA THR A 327 13.52 2.38 20.63
C THR A 327 14.55 1.47 19.96
N GLY A 328 15.60 2.01 19.33
CA GLY A 328 16.71 1.22 18.79
C GLY A 328 17.07 1.58 17.35
N LEU A 329 17.60 0.62 16.58
CA LEU A 329 17.89 0.74 15.15
C LEU A 329 17.11 -0.32 14.37
N HIS A 330 16.59 0.05 13.21
CA HIS A 330 16.02 -0.90 12.28
C HIS A 330 17.16 -1.72 11.65
N ARG A 331 17.11 -3.05 11.79
CA ARG A 331 18.12 -3.99 11.29
C ARG A 331 17.52 -4.84 10.19
N SER A 332 18.15 -4.85 9.02
CA SER A 332 17.86 -5.75 7.92
C SER A 332 18.99 -6.76 7.75
N VAL A 333 18.66 -8.04 7.58
CA VAL A 333 19.66 -9.13 7.48
C VAL A 333 19.47 -9.90 6.17
N TRP A 334 20.51 -10.03 5.36
CA TRP A 334 20.50 -10.81 4.10
C TRP A 334 21.36 -12.05 4.22
N GLY A 335 20.89 -13.19 3.72
CA GLY A 335 21.65 -14.44 3.66
C GLY A 335 22.70 -14.48 2.55
N ASN A 336 23.15 -13.32 2.06
CA ASN A 336 24.15 -13.20 1.01
C ASN A 336 25.13 -12.05 1.30
N ALA A 337 26.29 -12.14 0.65
CA ALA A 337 27.44 -11.27 0.86
C ALA A 337 27.30 -9.85 0.29
N ILE A 338 26.28 -9.61 -0.50
CA ILE A 338 26.20 -8.43 -1.37
C ILE A 338 25.02 -7.52 -0.96
N GLY A 339 24.12 -8.01 -0.10
CA GLY A 339 22.93 -7.28 0.34
C GLY A 339 21.91 -7.07 -0.78
N TYR A 340 21.91 -7.91 -1.82
CA TYR A 340 20.95 -7.83 -2.93
C TYR A 340 19.70 -8.67 -2.68
N GLY A 341 18.58 -8.19 -3.20
CA GLY A 341 17.24 -8.74 -2.97
C GLY A 341 16.70 -8.35 -1.59
N PRO A 342 15.52 -8.82 -1.20
CA PRO A 342 14.94 -8.49 0.09
C PRO A 342 15.65 -9.25 1.23
N PRO A 343 15.66 -8.67 2.45
CA PRO A 343 16.27 -9.28 3.61
C PRO A 343 15.54 -10.55 4.05
N LEU A 344 16.26 -11.48 4.68
CA LEU A 344 15.73 -12.67 5.33
C LEU A 344 14.73 -12.32 6.43
N TYR A 345 15.00 -11.24 7.16
CA TYR A 345 14.09 -10.65 8.14
C TYR A 345 14.54 -9.23 8.47
N ARG A 346 13.62 -8.48 9.09
CA ARG A 346 13.82 -7.17 9.67
C ARG A 346 13.42 -7.20 11.13
N ASP A 347 14.13 -6.47 11.97
CA ASP A 347 13.79 -6.29 13.39
C ASP A 347 14.42 -5.03 13.98
N ILE A 348 13.93 -4.57 15.13
CA ILE A 348 14.55 -3.49 15.90
C ILE A 348 15.55 -4.07 16.90
N VAL A 349 16.76 -3.52 16.90
CA VAL A 349 17.81 -3.87 17.85
C VAL A 349 18.21 -2.68 18.71
N ALA A 350 18.59 -2.96 19.97
CA ALA A 350 19.01 -1.93 20.91
C ALA A 350 20.29 -1.15 20.48
N GLY A 351 21.01 -1.65 19.49
CA GLY A 351 22.24 -1.07 18.97
C GLY A 351 23.10 -2.14 18.29
N ILE A 352 24.35 -1.79 18.00
CA ILE A 352 25.31 -2.69 17.34
C ILE A 352 26.28 -3.25 18.39
N ASP A 353 25.93 -4.41 18.96
CA ASP A 353 26.79 -5.15 19.90
C ASP A 353 26.52 -6.66 19.83
N PHE A 354 27.26 -7.38 18.99
CA PHE A 354 27.22 -8.85 18.96
C PHE A 354 28.61 -9.46 18.77
N ASN A 355 28.79 -10.68 19.27
CA ASN A 355 30.03 -11.44 19.22
C ASN A 355 29.77 -12.94 19.42
N THR A 356 30.03 -13.75 18.40
CA THR A 356 29.83 -15.21 18.49
C THR A 356 30.71 -15.89 19.53
N GLU A 357 31.87 -15.31 19.88
CA GLU A 357 32.72 -15.83 20.97
C GLU A 357 32.04 -15.72 22.35
N ASP A 358 31.09 -14.79 22.50
CA ASP A 358 30.31 -14.57 23.72
C ASP A 358 28.99 -15.36 23.73
N GLY A 359 28.70 -16.10 22.64
CA GLY A 359 27.48 -16.88 22.45
C GLY A 359 26.31 -16.12 21.83
N ASP A 360 26.51 -14.85 21.45
CA ASP A 360 25.56 -14.04 20.69
C ASP A 360 25.86 -14.16 19.20
N SER A 361 24.91 -14.72 18.44
CA SER A 361 24.99 -14.84 16.98
C SER A 361 23.80 -14.20 16.33
N THR A 362 23.97 -13.68 15.12
CA THR A 362 22.86 -13.18 14.31
C THR A 362 21.90 -14.35 14.00
N PRO A 363 20.62 -14.27 14.41
CA PRO A 363 19.67 -15.37 14.20
C PRO A 363 19.53 -15.73 12.71
N GLY A 364 19.48 -17.03 12.40
CA GLY A 364 19.14 -17.52 11.07
C GLY A 364 20.24 -17.48 10.00
N VAL A 365 21.43 -16.95 10.31
CA VAL A 365 22.58 -16.87 9.39
C VAL A 365 23.83 -17.48 10.04
N SER A 366 24.86 -17.78 9.23
CA SER A 366 26.09 -18.42 9.77
C SER A 366 27.41 -18.01 9.09
N ASP A 367 27.43 -17.79 7.78
CA ASP A 367 28.58 -17.26 7.02
C ASP A 367 28.00 -16.58 5.75
N PHE A 368 28.76 -15.71 5.08
CA PHE A 368 28.40 -15.03 3.82
C PHE A 368 27.07 -14.27 3.87
N TYR A 369 26.92 -13.39 4.86
CA TYR A 369 25.70 -12.63 5.07
C TYR A 369 25.99 -11.14 5.29
N THR A 370 24.99 -10.31 5.06
CA THR A 370 25.08 -8.86 5.22
C THR A 370 24.06 -8.41 6.25
N ILE A 371 24.42 -7.44 7.09
CA ILE A 371 23.49 -6.74 7.97
C ILE A 371 23.56 -5.26 7.65
N GLU A 372 22.41 -4.61 7.60
CA GLU A 372 22.31 -3.17 7.52
C GLU A 372 21.47 -2.65 8.69
N TRP A 373 21.94 -1.56 9.30
CA TRP A 373 21.21 -0.79 10.30
C TRP A 373 20.88 0.57 9.74
N LYS A 374 19.64 1.02 9.94
CA LYS A 374 19.15 2.36 9.63
C LYS A 374 18.42 2.94 10.85
N GLY A 375 18.41 4.27 10.94
CA GLY A 375 17.75 5.02 11.99
C GLY A 375 18.41 6.38 12.22
N ALA A 376 18.17 7.00 13.36
CA ALA A 376 18.84 8.23 13.76
C ALA A 376 19.71 8.04 15.00
N LEU A 377 20.77 8.85 15.09
CA LEU A 377 21.64 8.96 16.26
C LEU A 377 21.44 10.33 16.92
N THR A 378 21.05 10.37 18.20
CA THR A 378 20.88 11.61 18.97
C THR A 378 21.85 11.68 20.14
N VAL A 379 22.52 12.82 20.31
CA VAL A 379 23.47 13.04 21.40
C VAL A 379 22.90 13.95 22.50
N PRO A 380 23.25 13.74 23.78
CA PRO A 380 22.74 14.54 24.90
C PRO A 380 23.53 15.84 25.13
N THR A 381 24.72 15.98 24.54
CA THR A 381 25.61 17.13 24.74
C THR A 381 26.32 17.47 23.45
N SER A 382 26.34 18.75 23.03
CA SER A 382 27.04 19.13 21.80
C SER A 382 28.56 19.04 21.96
N GLY A 383 29.26 18.60 20.91
CA GLY A 383 30.72 18.63 20.82
C GLY A 383 31.31 17.44 20.06
N ALA A 384 32.63 17.28 20.17
CA ALA A 384 33.39 16.22 19.52
C ALA A 384 33.14 14.84 20.17
N TYR A 385 32.41 13.98 19.48
CA TYR A 385 32.27 12.56 19.81
C TYR A 385 33.30 11.76 19.04
N GLN A 386 33.97 10.82 19.73
CA GLN A 386 34.78 9.81 19.05
C GLN A 386 33.95 8.55 18.86
N LEU A 387 33.60 8.20 17.62
CA LEU A 387 32.99 6.92 17.29
C LEU A 387 34.07 5.89 17.01
N ARG A 388 33.87 4.65 17.48
CA ARG A 388 34.79 3.53 17.24
C ARG A 388 33.99 2.28 16.90
N PHE A 389 34.45 1.51 15.92
CA PHE A 389 33.91 0.19 15.62
C PHE A 389 34.97 -0.90 15.78
N ASP A 390 34.51 -2.13 15.95
CA ASP A 390 35.30 -3.36 15.91
C ASP A 390 34.49 -4.40 15.17
N ALA A 391 34.96 -4.79 13.99
CA ALA A 391 34.28 -5.73 13.10
C ALA A 391 35.22 -6.86 12.66
N ASP A 392 34.64 -8.04 12.56
CA ASP A 392 35.19 -9.26 11.98
C ASP A 392 33.98 -9.88 11.26
N ASP A 393 33.83 -9.78 9.93
CA ASP A 393 34.86 -9.40 8.94
C ASP A 393 34.94 -7.91 8.52
N ARG A 394 33.85 -7.29 8.06
CA ARG A 394 33.88 -5.92 7.48
C ARG A 394 32.74 -5.03 7.98
N PHE A 395 33.00 -3.73 8.10
CA PHE A 395 32.02 -2.75 8.57
C PHE A 395 32.21 -1.38 7.93
N ARG A 396 31.10 -0.69 7.69
CA ARG A 396 31.05 0.71 7.24
C ARG A 396 29.88 1.42 7.93
N ALA A 397 30.06 2.70 8.25
CA ALA A 397 28.97 3.52 8.76
C ALA A 397 28.97 4.90 8.12
N TRP A 398 27.77 5.45 7.98
CA TRP A 398 27.47 6.75 7.43
C TRP A 398 26.71 7.58 8.47
N ILE A 399 26.98 8.89 8.46
CA ILE A 399 26.16 9.88 9.15
C ILE A 399 25.77 10.93 8.11
N ASP A 400 24.47 11.19 7.96
CA ASP A 400 23.92 12.08 6.93
C ASP A 400 24.48 11.78 5.53
N GLY A 401 24.50 10.50 5.14
CA GLY A 401 25.02 10.03 3.84
C GLY A 401 26.55 10.05 3.69
N VAL A 402 27.29 10.65 4.63
CA VAL A 402 28.76 10.74 4.57
C VAL A 402 29.40 9.54 5.26
N ILE A 403 30.33 8.84 4.59
CA ILE A 403 31.11 7.75 5.19
C ILE A 403 31.96 8.31 6.36
N VAL A 404 31.72 7.81 7.57
CA VAL A 404 32.43 8.22 8.78
C VAL A 404 33.33 7.11 9.35
N LEU A 405 33.00 5.84 9.12
CA LEU A 405 33.77 4.67 9.58
C LEU A 405 33.85 3.62 8.48
N GLY A 406 34.95 2.85 8.43
CA GLY A 406 35.10 1.76 7.47
C GLY A 406 35.43 2.20 6.04
N ASP A 407 36.08 3.36 5.90
CA ASP A 407 36.59 3.86 4.63
C ASP A 407 37.75 2.98 4.09
N ASN A 408 37.78 2.74 2.78
CA ASN A 408 38.81 1.96 2.09
C ASN A 408 38.91 2.40 0.61
N ASP A 409 39.84 1.82 -0.15
CA ASP A 409 40.06 2.18 -1.57
C ASP A 409 38.88 1.77 -2.51
N ASP A 410 37.88 1.03 -2.02
CA ASP A 410 36.68 0.63 -2.77
C ASP A 410 35.38 1.19 -2.12
N PRO A 411 34.76 2.22 -2.73
CA PRO A 411 33.58 2.87 -2.16
C PRO A 411 32.34 1.96 -2.08
N GLN A 412 32.34 0.76 -2.67
CA GLN A 412 31.23 -0.19 -2.58
C GLN A 412 31.38 -1.21 -1.43
N GLU A 413 32.58 -1.40 -0.89
CA GLU A 413 32.89 -2.49 0.03
C GLU A 413 33.13 -1.99 1.46
N PRO A 414 32.53 -2.58 2.51
CA PRO A 414 32.84 -2.17 3.89
C PRO A 414 34.32 -2.39 4.26
N GLY A 415 34.89 -1.53 5.12
CA GLY A 415 36.28 -1.63 5.56
C GLY A 415 36.53 -2.81 6.50
N GLN A 416 37.69 -3.46 6.40
CA GLN A 416 38.09 -4.56 7.30
C GLN A 416 38.63 -4.06 8.65
N GLY A 417 38.27 -4.74 9.74
CA GLY A 417 38.91 -4.59 11.06
C GLY A 417 38.24 -3.58 11.99
N SER A 418 39.04 -2.75 12.67
CA SER A 418 38.56 -1.76 13.65
C SER A 418 39.08 -0.37 13.32
N GLY A 419 38.26 0.65 13.57
CA GLY A 419 38.59 2.04 13.27
C GLY A 419 37.86 3.01 14.19
N SER A 420 38.30 4.27 14.19
CA SER A 420 37.65 5.33 14.94
C SER A 420 37.74 6.66 14.21
N VAL A 421 36.72 7.50 14.37
CA VAL A 421 36.63 8.85 13.81
C VAL A 421 36.16 9.81 14.89
N VAL A 422 36.51 11.10 14.73
CA VAL A 422 35.96 12.17 15.58
C VAL A 422 35.02 13.00 14.73
N ILE A 423 33.79 13.16 15.21
CA ILE A 423 32.72 13.92 14.56
C ILE A 423 32.19 14.97 15.55
N GLU A 424 31.75 16.11 15.03
CA GLU A 424 31.08 17.13 15.83
C GLU A 424 29.57 16.92 15.72
N LEU A 425 28.89 16.77 16.85
CA LEU A 425 27.43 16.56 16.92
C LEU A 425 26.77 17.61 17.81
N GLU A 426 25.50 17.93 17.54
CA GLU A 426 24.71 18.89 18.30
C GLU A 426 23.69 18.20 19.22
N ALA A 427 23.58 18.67 20.47
CA ALA A 427 22.68 18.09 21.46
C ALA A 427 21.21 18.15 21.02
N GLY A 428 20.54 16.99 21.04
CA GLY A 428 19.13 16.87 20.73
C GLY A 428 18.77 17.02 19.25
N VAL A 429 19.76 17.08 18.35
CA VAL A 429 19.53 17.06 16.90
C VAL A 429 19.76 15.62 16.43
N PRO A 430 18.73 14.91 15.94
CA PRO A 430 18.90 13.59 15.33
C PRO A 430 19.69 13.73 14.02
N VAL A 431 20.65 12.83 13.81
CA VAL A 431 21.37 12.70 12.54
C VAL A 431 21.09 11.33 11.94
N ALA A 432 20.93 11.25 10.62
CA ALA A 432 20.66 9.99 9.95
C ALA A 432 21.87 9.07 10.14
N PHE A 433 21.65 7.88 10.67
CA PHE A 433 22.68 6.89 10.96
C PHE A 433 22.42 5.63 10.15
N ARG A 434 23.39 5.26 9.33
CA ARG A 434 23.39 4.00 8.58
C ARG A 434 24.67 3.23 8.89
N ALA A 435 24.57 1.92 9.01
CA ALA A 435 25.74 1.06 9.10
C ALA A 435 25.53 -0.23 8.33
N ARG A 436 26.59 -0.77 7.74
CA ARG A 436 26.58 -2.06 7.03
C ARG A 436 27.72 -2.93 7.56
N PHE A 437 27.38 -4.15 7.91
CA PHE A 437 28.32 -5.20 8.30
C PHE A 437 28.25 -6.35 7.30
N TYR A 438 29.41 -6.93 7.02
CA TYR A 438 29.54 -8.07 6.12
C TYR A 438 30.38 -9.15 6.79
N GLU A 439 29.83 -10.36 6.83
CA GLU A 439 30.52 -11.58 7.25
C GLU A 439 30.89 -12.41 6.01
N GLU A 440 32.17 -12.69 5.82
CA GLU A 440 32.65 -13.61 4.79
C GLU A 440 32.56 -15.04 5.32
N SER A 441 33.35 -15.33 6.36
CA SER A 441 33.41 -16.67 6.95
C SER A 441 34.14 -16.68 8.29
N GLY A 442 33.66 -17.46 9.24
CA GLY A 442 34.39 -17.74 10.47
C GLY A 442 33.65 -17.31 11.72
N GLY A 443 34.26 -16.43 12.49
CA GLY A 443 33.68 -15.94 13.75
C GLY A 443 33.24 -14.50 13.57
N GLU A 444 31.94 -14.24 13.67
CA GLU A 444 31.39 -12.89 13.53
C GLU A 444 31.52 -12.07 14.82
N ARG A 445 31.92 -10.81 14.67
CA ARG A 445 31.90 -9.80 15.73
C ARG A 445 31.62 -8.44 15.12
N CYS A 446 30.65 -7.69 15.66
CA CYS A 446 30.47 -6.29 15.30
C CYS A 446 29.99 -5.49 16.52
N ARG A 447 30.72 -4.42 16.84
CA ARG A 447 30.45 -3.56 17.99
C ARG A 447 30.72 -2.10 17.68
N LEU A 448 29.84 -1.22 18.17
CA LEU A 448 29.95 0.23 17.99
C LEU A 448 29.97 0.96 19.34
N TRP A 449 31.00 1.80 19.53
CA TRP A 449 31.20 2.62 20.72
C TRP A 449 31.22 4.10 20.37
N TRP A 450 30.91 4.92 21.36
CA TRP A 450 31.24 6.33 21.36
C TRP A 450 32.04 6.74 22.60
N THR A 451 32.78 7.83 22.50
CA THR A 451 33.33 8.56 23.64
C THR A 451 32.77 9.97 23.60
N PRO A 452 31.85 10.34 24.54
CA PRO A 452 31.30 11.68 24.60
C PRO A 452 32.35 12.75 24.95
N PRO A 453 32.08 14.04 24.66
CA PRO A 453 32.97 15.15 25.03
C PRO A 453 33.29 15.16 26.53
N GLY A 454 34.51 14.75 26.89
CA GLY A 454 34.95 14.68 28.29
C GLY A 454 34.37 13.52 29.12
N GLY A 455 33.74 12.54 28.47
CA GLY A 455 33.24 11.30 29.08
C GLY A 455 34.19 10.10 28.90
N ASP A 456 33.77 8.94 29.41
CA ASP A 456 34.43 7.65 29.19
C ASP A 456 33.82 6.94 27.96
N GLU A 457 34.56 6.04 27.32
CA GLU A 457 34.06 5.21 26.21
C GLU A 457 32.99 4.22 26.69
N LEU A 458 31.89 4.10 25.94
CA LEU A 458 30.84 3.12 26.16
C LEU A 458 30.25 2.66 24.82
N ILE A 459 29.63 1.47 24.80
CA ILE A 459 28.75 1.05 23.69
C ILE A 459 27.68 2.13 23.54
N ILE A 460 27.34 2.48 22.30
CA ILE A 460 26.30 3.47 22.08
C ILE A 460 25.00 2.92 22.69
N PRO A 461 24.44 3.61 23.69
CA PRO A 461 23.30 3.09 24.42
C PRO A 461 22.03 3.17 23.57
N GLN A 462 21.10 2.25 23.79
CA GLN A 462 19.84 2.20 23.05
C GLN A 462 19.11 3.55 23.01
N TRP A 463 19.07 4.28 24.13
CA TRP A 463 18.43 5.60 24.20
C TRP A 463 18.95 6.63 23.19
N ALA A 464 20.15 6.42 22.64
CA ALA A 464 20.74 7.32 21.65
C ALA A 464 20.29 7.01 20.21
N PHE A 465 19.59 5.89 19.98
CA PHE A 465 19.10 5.47 18.68
C PHE A 465 17.57 5.52 18.60
N THR A 466 17.08 5.86 17.41
CA THR A 466 15.69 5.67 16.97
C THR A 466 15.70 4.95 15.62
N PRO A 467 14.75 4.02 15.35
CA PRO A 467 14.65 3.26 14.10
C PRO A 467 14.28 4.15 12.91
N ALA A 468 13.64 5.28 13.18
CA ALA A 468 13.24 6.29 12.21
C ALA A 468 14.01 7.61 12.38
N VAL A 469 14.03 8.43 11.33
CA VAL A 469 14.58 9.80 11.32
C VAL A 469 13.40 10.78 11.27
N ASP A 470 13.38 11.75 12.18
CA ASP A 470 12.48 12.93 12.19
C ASP A 470 13.40 14.14 12.40
N ARG A 471 13.90 14.72 11.30
CA ARG A 471 14.98 15.71 11.34
C ARG A 471 14.45 17.11 11.63
N ASP A 472 13.23 17.41 11.21
CA ASP A 472 12.62 18.73 11.40
C ASP A 472 11.82 18.85 12.72
N GLY A 473 11.56 17.72 13.39
CA GLY A 473 10.94 17.63 14.70
C GLY A 473 9.44 17.91 14.66
N ASP A 474 8.79 17.65 13.54
CA ASP A 474 7.36 17.89 13.35
C ASP A 474 6.47 16.76 13.86
N GLY A 475 7.06 15.59 14.15
CA GLY A 475 6.37 14.42 14.69
C GLY A 475 5.93 13.39 13.64
N SER A 476 6.31 13.56 12.38
CA SER A 476 6.20 12.56 11.31
C SER A 476 7.58 11.95 11.02
N ILE A 477 7.61 10.68 10.59
CA ILE A 477 8.86 10.07 10.11
C ILE A 477 9.25 10.72 8.78
N ASP A 478 10.50 11.14 8.61
CA ASP A 478 11.00 11.78 7.37
C ASP A 478 10.88 10.85 6.14
N LEU A 479 10.93 9.52 6.33
CA LEU A 479 10.63 8.51 5.28
C LEU A 479 9.16 8.54 4.80
N CYS A 480 8.28 9.21 5.54
CA CYS A 480 6.82 9.11 5.42
C CYS A 480 6.15 10.45 5.18
N VAL A 481 6.93 11.52 5.12
CA VAL A 481 6.49 12.76 4.50
C VAL A 481 6.49 12.51 2.98
N GLU A 482 5.41 12.86 2.30
CA GLU A 482 5.35 12.94 0.84
C GLU A 482 6.63 13.63 0.32
N GLY A 483 7.54 12.82 -0.20
CA GLY A 483 8.81 13.25 -0.77
C GLY A 483 10.04 12.55 -0.20
N ASP A 484 10.19 11.24 -0.37
CA ASP A 484 11.49 10.56 -0.63
C ASP A 484 11.27 9.71 -1.87
N CYS A 485 11.04 10.38 -2.97
CA CYS A 485 10.55 9.79 -4.20
C CYS A 485 11.59 8.91 -4.92
N ASN A 486 12.86 9.00 -4.52
CA ASN A 486 13.95 8.19 -5.06
C ASN A 486 14.38 7.06 -4.11
N GLU A 487 13.66 6.89 -2.99
CA GLU A 487 13.82 5.86 -1.96
C GLU A 487 15.25 5.74 -1.40
N ASN A 488 16.03 6.82 -1.47
CA ASN A 488 17.43 6.79 -1.07
C ASN A 488 17.59 6.88 0.47
N GLY A 489 16.49 7.15 1.19
CA GLY A 489 16.42 7.35 2.63
C GLY A 489 16.74 8.79 3.06
N ILE A 490 16.61 9.76 2.15
CA ILE A 490 16.75 11.20 2.34
C ILE A 490 15.52 11.83 1.70
N SER A 491 14.79 12.66 2.43
CA SER A 491 13.63 13.34 1.87
C SER A 491 14.01 14.32 0.75
N ASP A 492 13.12 14.46 -0.22
CA ASP A 492 13.10 15.36 -1.35
C ASP A 492 13.55 16.77 -0.98
N ASP A 493 13.00 17.36 0.09
CA ASP A 493 13.39 18.69 0.53
C ASP A 493 14.88 18.76 0.96
N VAL A 494 15.40 17.68 1.53
CA VAL A 494 16.81 17.51 1.90
C VAL A 494 17.68 17.22 0.66
N ASP A 495 17.19 16.47 -0.32
CA ASP A 495 17.84 16.27 -1.62
C ASP A 495 17.97 17.58 -2.39
N LEU A 496 16.93 18.40 -2.39
CA LEU A 496 16.94 19.75 -2.98
C LEU A 496 17.90 20.70 -2.25
N LEU A 497 18.01 20.59 -0.93
CA LEU A 497 19.04 21.28 -0.13
C LEU A 497 20.46 20.79 -0.44
N ALA A 498 20.62 19.51 -0.78
CA ALA A 498 21.89 18.91 -1.20
C ALA A 498 22.27 19.29 -2.65
N GLY A 499 21.33 19.85 -3.42
CA GLY A 499 21.56 20.42 -4.74
C GLY A 499 21.02 19.59 -5.90
N VAL A 500 20.12 18.65 -5.63
CA VAL A 500 19.33 17.97 -6.67
C VAL A 500 18.44 19.00 -7.38
N SER A 501 18.15 18.77 -8.67
CA SER A 501 17.41 19.70 -9.52
C SER A 501 15.91 19.64 -9.18
N ASP A 502 15.30 20.80 -9.00
CA ASP A 502 13.84 21.06 -8.91
C ASP A 502 13.56 22.31 -9.75
N CYS A 503 13.33 22.08 -11.03
CA CYS A 503 13.27 23.12 -12.05
C CYS A 503 11.92 23.83 -12.11
N ASN A 504 10.83 23.16 -11.72
CA ASN A 504 9.47 23.73 -11.64
C ASN A 504 9.15 24.31 -10.25
N SER A 505 10.04 24.10 -9.27
CA SER A 505 9.97 24.61 -7.90
C SER A 505 8.75 24.12 -7.12
N ASP A 506 8.30 22.90 -7.40
CA ASP A 506 7.15 22.30 -6.71
C ASP A 506 7.53 21.51 -5.46
N GLY A 507 8.82 21.35 -5.19
CA GLY A 507 9.35 20.72 -3.99
C GLY A 507 9.63 19.23 -4.13
N ILE A 508 9.51 18.66 -5.33
CA ILE A 508 9.85 17.27 -5.64
C ILE A 508 11.07 17.28 -6.60
N PRO A 509 12.12 16.48 -6.37
CA PRO A 509 13.22 16.29 -7.31
C PRO A 509 12.76 15.93 -8.71
N ASP A 510 13.37 16.54 -9.73
CA ASP A 510 13.09 16.29 -11.15
C ASP A 510 13.16 14.80 -11.51
N THR A 511 14.09 14.06 -10.90
CA THR A 511 14.28 12.60 -11.08
C THR A 511 13.07 11.77 -10.68
N CYS A 512 12.15 12.36 -9.93
CA CYS A 512 10.99 11.72 -9.35
C CYS A 512 9.67 12.16 -9.97
N GLN A 513 9.74 12.92 -11.05
CA GLN A 513 8.58 13.37 -11.79
C GLN A 513 8.56 12.77 -13.20
N PRO A 514 8.60 11.43 -13.34
CA PRO A 514 8.64 10.76 -14.64
C PRO A 514 7.37 11.02 -15.46
N GLU A 515 6.27 11.43 -14.83
CA GLU A 515 4.99 11.73 -15.48
C GLU A 515 5.05 13.01 -16.34
N LEU A 516 6.04 13.88 -16.08
CA LEU A 516 6.33 15.10 -16.84
C LEU A 516 7.58 14.96 -17.72
N ASP A 517 8.25 13.80 -17.67
CA ASP A 517 9.45 13.43 -18.44
C ASP A 517 9.04 12.36 -19.46
N CYS A 518 8.41 12.84 -20.52
CA CYS A 518 7.83 11.96 -21.53
C CYS A 518 8.87 11.49 -22.54
N ASP A 519 10.12 11.98 -22.50
CA ASP A 519 11.27 11.42 -23.22
C ASP A 519 12.07 10.38 -22.41
N GLY A 520 11.85 10.33 -21.10
CA GLY A 520 12.34 9.31 -20.17
C GLY A 520 13.79 9.54 -19.74
N ASP A 521 14.28 10.77 -19.84
CA ASP A 521 15.66 11.16 -19.52
C ASP A 521 15.87 11.62 -18.07
N LEU A 522 14.80 11.61 -17.27
CA LEU A 522 14.69 11.95 -15.86
C LEU A 522 14.92 13.44 -15.55
N VAL A 523 14.69 14.27 -16.56
CA VAL A 523 14.52 15.72 -16.42
C VAL A 523 13.18 16.09 -17.06
N PRO A 524 12.20 16.62 -16.30
CA PRO A 524 10.91 16.99 -16.85
C PRO A 524 11.02 17.89 -18.09
N ASP A 525 10.23 17.60 -19.14
CA ASP A 525 10.29 18.29 -20.43
C ASP A 525 10.12 19.82 -20.31
N GLU A 526 9.27 20.26 -19.37
CA GLU A 526 9.02 21.67 -19.10
C GLU A 526 10.27 22.42 -18.60
N CYS A 527 11.23 21.69 -18.04
CA CYS A 527 12.46 22.23 -17.47
C CYS A 527 13.58 22.37 -18.48
N VAL A 528 13.48 21.60 -19.55
CA VAL A 528 14.39 21.67 -20.70
C VAL A 528 13.82 22.52 -21.83
N ALA A 529 12.53 22.87 -21.79
CA ALA A 529 11.87 23.76 -22.73
C ALA A 529 12.56 25.14 -22.84
N GLY A 530 13.22 25.38 -23.98
CA GLY A 530 13.91 26.65 -24.26
C GLY A 530 15.26 26.82 -23.57
N VAL A 531 15.77 25.79 -22.91
CA VAL A 531 17.15 25.70 -22.40
C VAL A 531 18.04 25.11 -23.51
N GLY A 532 19.33 25.47 -23.55
CA GLY A 532 20.30 24.87 -24.48
C GLY A 532 21.24 23.92 -23.75
N GLY A 533 21.71 22.88 -24.44
CA GLY A 533 22.54 21.81 -23.89
C GLY A 533 22.08 20.43 -24.38
N LEU A 534 22.62 19.38 -23.76
CA LEU A 534 22.14 18.00 -23.90
C LEU A 534 21.82 17.46 -22.51
N VAL A 535 20.81 16.62 -22.37
CA VAL A 535 20.54 15.95 -21.09
C VAL A 535 21.53 14.82 -20.91
N GLY A 536 22.31 14.89 -19.82
CA GLY A 536 23.27 13.88 -19.39
C GLY A 536 22.69 13.05 -18.27
N THR A 537 22.52 11.75 -18.51
CA THR A 537 22.20 10.74 -17.49
C THR A 537 23.50 10.07 -17.04
N TYR A 538 23.73 10.04 -15.73
CA TYR A 538 24.98 9.60 -15.10
C TYR A 538 24.74 8.31 -14.33
N PHE A 539 25.60 7.33 -14.55
CA PHE A 539 25.46 5.98 -14.04
C PHE A 539 26.73 5.54 -13.32
N SER A 540 26.59 4.65 -12.33
CA SER A 540 27.70 3.83 -11.87
C SER A 540 28.13 2.86 -12.98
N SER A 541 29.38 2.42 -12.96
CA SER A 541 29.92 1.45 -13.93
C SER A 541 30.62 0.30 -13.18
N PRO A 542 29.85 -0.61 -12.56
CA PRO A 542 30.40 -1.66 -11.68
C PRO A 542 31.38 -2.59 -12.42
N GLU A 543 31.17 -2.76 -13.71
CA GLU A 543 32.10 -3.39 -14.65
C GLU A 543 32.47 -2.40 -15.76
N ILE A 544 33.65 -2.58 -16.37
CA ILE A 544 34.19 -1.66 -17.37
C ILE A 544 33.23 -1.48 -18.54
N GLY A 545 32.78 -0.25 -18.77
CA GLY A 545 31.95 0.11 -19.91
C GLY A 545 30.51 -0.41 -19.83
N ILE A 546 30.05 -0.72 -18.62
CA ILE A 546 28.68 -1.11 -18.30
C ILE A 546 27.94 0.08 -17.69
N PHE A 547 26.72 0.34 -18.15
CA PHE A 547 25.80 1.26 -17.48
C PHE A 547 25.12 0.52 -16.32
N GLY A 548 25.49 0.85 -15.09
CA GLY A 548 24.94 0.27 -13.86
C GLY A 548 23.75 1.06 -13.33
N GLU A 549 23.71 1.23 -12.01
CA GLU A 549 22.72 2.07 -11.32
C GLU A 549 22.79 3.51 -11.83
N LEU A 550 21.63 4.08 -12.14
CA LEU A 550 21.52 5.51 -12.43
C LEU A 550 21.72 6.30 -11.14
N LEU A 551 22.56 7.33 -11.19
CA LEU A 551 22.93 8.14 -10.03
C LEU A 551 22.31 9.53 -10.07
N MET A 552 22.19 10.13 -11.26
CA MET A 552 21.56 11.44 -11.47
C MET A 552 21.31 11.73 -12.96
N ALA A 553 20.47 12.72 -13.25
CA ALA A 553 20.31 13.32 -14.58
C ALA A 553 20.43 14.85 -14.48
N ARG A 554 20.93 15.51 -15.54
CA ARG A 554 20.93 16.99 -15.65
C ARG A 554 21.16 17.48 -17.08
N VAL A 555 20.82 18.74 -17.34
CA VAL A 555 21.22 19.44 -18.58
C VAL A 555 22.69 19.86 -18.50
N ASP A 556 23.50 19.36 -19.43
CA ASP A 556 24.88 19.81 -19.63
C ASP A 556 24.94 20.82 -20.79
N PRO A 557 25.27 22.11 -20.53
CA PRO A 557 25.30 23.14 -21.57
C PRO A 557 26.31 22.86 -22.68
N GLU A 558 27.38 22.13 -22.38
CA GLU A 558 28.38 21.68 -23.34
C GLU A 558 28.90 20.29 -22.93
N VAL A 559 29.11 19.39 -23.90
CA VAL A 559 29.83 18.13 -23.66
C VAL A 559 31.34 18.40 -23.79
N PHE A 560 31.90 19.12 -22.81
CA PHE A 560 33.31 19.53 -22.79
C PHE A 560 33.88 19.51 -21.37
N PHE A 561 34.22 18.31 -20.89
CA PHE A 561 34.61 18.03 -19.53
C PHE A 561 36.08 17.60 -19.38
N ASP A 562 36.67 17.97 -18.25
CA ASP A 562 38.01 17.59 -17.82
C ASP A 562 37.99 17.48 -16.28
N TRP A 563 37.57 16.32 -15.78
CA TRP A 563 37.43 16.05 -14.35
C TRP A 563 38.77 15.68 -13.70
N GLY A 564 39.77 15.32 -14.51
CA GLY A 564 41.05 14.83 -13.98
C GLY A 564 40.80 13.60 -13.12
N GLY A 565 41.39 13.54 -11.93
CA GLY A 565 41.14 12.43 -11.00
C GLY A 565 39.96 12.63 -10.04
N GLY A 566 39.02 13.52 -10.34
CA GLY A 566 37.81 13.74 -9.54
C GLY A 566 36.54 13.26 -10.27
N SER A 567 35.37 13.47 -9.67
CA SER A 567 34.08 13.07 -10.23
C SER A 567 33.31 14.22 -10.90
N PRO A 568 32.33 13.91 -11.78
CA PRO A 568 31.40 14.89 -12.34
C PRO A 568 30.44 15.55 -11.35
N ASP A 569 30.21 14.89 -10.21
CA ASP A 569 29.28 15.28 -9.15
C ASP A 569 29.59 14.49 -7.86
N PRO A 570 29.31 14.98 -6.64
CA PRO A 570 29.45 14.20 -5.40
C PRO A 570 28.69 12.86 -5.37
N LEU A 571 27.56 12.74 -6.07
CA LEU A 571 26.80 11.49 -6.16
C LEU A 571 27.45 10.47 -7.12
N VAL A 572 28.30 10.94 -8.03
CA VAL A 572 28.98 10.11 -9.03
C VAL A 572 30.38 9.72 -8.52
N PRO A 573 30.79 8.43 -8.60
CA PRO A 573 32.11 8.02 -8.13
C PRO A 573 33.23 8.62 -8.98
N GLU A 574 34.43 8.81 -8.41
CA GLU A 574 35.60 9.36 -9.12
C GLU A 574 36.07 8.49 -10.29
N ASN A 575 35.85 7.18 -10.20
CA ASN A 575 36.17 6.19 -11.23
C ASN A 575 34.99 5.23 -11.34
N ARG A 576 34.95 4.42 -12.40
CA ARG A 576 33.86 3.45 -12.61
C ARG A 576 32.50 4.15 -12.69
N PHE A 577 32.38 5.11 -13.61
CA PHE A 577 31.11 5.76 -13.94
C PHE A 577 30.91 5.83 -15.46
N ALA A 578 29.67 5.97 -15.89
CA ALA A 578 29.29 6.13 -17.28
C ALA A 578 28.31 7.30 -17.44
N VAL A 579 28.28 7.91 -18.63
CA VAL A 579 27.40 9.04 -18.93
C VAL A 579 26.80 8.87 -20.31
N ARG A 580 25.50 9.14 -20.44
CA ARG A 580 24.79 9.19 -21.72
C ARG A 580 24.21 10.58 -21.91
N TRP A 581 24.60 11.26 -22.98
CA TRP A 581 24.00 12.52 -23.41
C TRP A 581 23.03 12.30 -24.55
N ILE A 582 21.80 12.80 -24.43
CA ILE A 582 20.74 12.76 -25.44
C ILE A 582 20.27 14.20 -25.72
N GLY A 583 19.77 14.43 -26.94
CA GLY A 583 19.08 15.65 -27.35
C GLY A 583 19.16 15.85 -28.86
N THR A 584 19.08 17.09 -29.30
CA THR A 584 19.08 17.50 -30.71
C THR A 584 20.23 18.45 -31.01
N ILE A 585 20.85 18.30 -32.18
CA ILE A 585 21.86 19.23 -32.70
C ILE A 585 21.32 20.06 -33.86
N VAL A 586 21.59 21.37 -33.85
CA VAL A 586 21.14 22.31 -34.89
C VAL A 586 22.32 23.04 -35.52
N ALA A 587 22.46 22.93 -36.84
CA ALA A 587 23.54 23.57 -37.56
C ALA A 587 23.22 25.05 -37.88
N SER A 588 24.18 25.94 -37.68
CA SER A 588 24.03 27.38 -38.04
C SER A 588 24.37 27.71 -39.50
N ARG A 589 24.94 26.76 -40.25
CA ARG A 589 25.37 26.92 -41.64
C ARG A 589 25.12 25.63 -42.40
N SER A 590 24.69 25.69 -43.65
CA SER A 590 24.59 24.48 -44.47
C SER A 590 25.96 24.03 -44.99
N GLY A 591 26.18 22.72 -45.03
CA GLY A 591 27.35 22.08 -45.65
C GLY A 591 28.02 21.03 -44.77
N LEU A 592 29.19 20.56 -45.22
CA LEU A 592 29.96 19.50 -44.55
C LEU A 592 30.52 19.94 -43.18
N HIS A 593 29.95 19.40 -42.12
CA HIS A 593 30.46 19.49 -40.76
C HIS A 593 31.35 18.30 -40.45
N ARG A 594 32.38 18.53 -39.62
CA ARG A 594 33.20 17.44 -39.08
C ARG A 594 33.08 17.40 -37.57
N PHE A 595 32.61 16.29 -37.03
CA PHE A 595 32.51 16.04 -35.61
C PHE A 595 33.77 15.36 -35.08
N ARG A 596 34.09 15.60 -33.81
CA ARG A 596 35.27 15.07 -33.12
C ARG A 596 34.98 14.81 -31.66
N PHE A 597 35.37 13.63 -31.21
CA PHE A 597 35.33 13.19 -29.82
C PHE A 597 36.75 12.90 -29.35
N ASN A 598 37.02 13.25 -28.10
CA ASN A 598 38.28 12.99 -27.43
C ASN A 598 37.95 12.72 -25.96
N CYS A 599 38.27 11.51 -25.50
CA CYS A 599 37.87 11.01 -24.20
C CYS A 599 38.96 10.16 -23.56
N ASP A 600 38.86 10.04 -22.25
CA ASP A 600 39.60 9.15 -21.35
C ASP A 600 38.50 8.67 -20.39
N ASP A 601 37.89 7.48 -20.54
CA ASP A 601 38.22 6.34 -21.41
C ASP A 601 37.38 6.22 -22.70
N GLY A 602 36.23 5.53 -22.68
CA GLY A 602 35.52 5.04 -23.86
C GLY A 602 34.44 5.98 -24.39
N VAL A 603 34.12 5.93 -25.69
CA VAL A 603 33.04 6.73 -26.30
C VAL A 603 32.31 6.03 -27.44
N ARG A 604 30.99 6.22 -27.51
CA ARG A 604 30.15 5.98 -28.69
C ARG A 604 29.35 7.23 -29.05
N ALA A 605 29.03 7.39 -30.32
CA ALA A 605 28.20 8.50 -30.78
C ALA A 605 27.28 8.09 -31.94
N TYR A 606 26.06 8.61 -31.89
CA TYR A 606 24.97 8.34 -32.81
C TYR A 606 24.38 9.65 -33.33
N ILE A 607 23.97 9.68 -34.59
CA ILE A 607 23.13 10.74 -35.16
C ILE A 607 21.93 10.05 -35.82
N ASP A 608 20.71 10.48 -35.47
CA ASP A 608 19.45 9.88 -35.90
C ASP A 608 19.44 8.35 -35.74
N GLY A 609 19.86 7.88 -34.56
CA GLY A 609 19.98 6.45 -34.23
C GLY A 609 21.14 5.69 -34.90
N VAL A 610 21.81 6.26 -35.91
CA VAL A 610 22.92 5.60 -36.62
C VAL A 610 24.23 5.77 -35.87
N GLN A 611 24.89 4.66 -35.50
CA GLN A 611 26.19 4.67 -34.84
C GLN A 611 27.31 5.11 -35.78
N LEU A 612 27.95 6.24 -35.48
CA LEU A 612 29.03 6.83 -36.29
C LEU A 612 30.41 6.75 -35.60
N VAL A 613 30.45 6.59 -34.28
CA VAL A 613 31.67 6.36 -33.49
C VAL A 613 31.45 5.16 -32.57
N ASP A 614 32.45 4.27 -32.53
CA ASP A 614 32.50 3.12 -31.63
C ASP A 614 33.92 2.88 -31.14
N ALA A 615 34.30 3.60 -30.08
CA ALA A 615 35.58 3.47 -29.40
C ALA A 615 35.33 3.10 -27.93
N TRP A 616 34.63 1.97 -27.74
CA TRP A 616 34.22 1.46 -26.43
C TRP A 616 35.29 0.54 -25.81
N PHE A 617 36.44 1.11 -25.47
CA PHE A 617 37.57 0.44 -24.84
C PHE A 617 38.47 1.46 -24.12
N ASP A 618 39.25 1.00 -23.13
CA ASP A 618 40.12 1.85 -22.32
C ASP A 618 41.18 2.55 -23.17
N GLN A 619 41.26 3.87 -23.06
CA GLN A 619 42.16 4.69 -23.86
C GLN A 619 42.46 6.01 -23.16
N SER A 620 43.73 6.43 -23.21
CA SER A 620 44.09 7.76 -22.71
C SER A 620 43.49 8.88 -23.57
N GLY A 621 43.25 10.05 -22.97
CA GLY A 621 42.69 11.26 -23.58
C GLY A 621 43.45 11.91 -24.75
N GLY A 622 44.33 11.20 -25.45
CA GLY A 622 45.08 11.67 -26.61
C GLY A 622 44.50 11.33 -27.98
N GLU A 623 43.61 10.34 -28.09
CA GLU A 623 43.05 9.89 -29.37
C GLU A 623 41.85 10.75 -29.82
N ASN A 624 41.65 10.88 -31.13
CA ASN A 624 40.55 11.67 -31.71
C ASN A 624 39.70 10.81 -32.64
N HIS A 625 38.43 10.63 -32.30
CA HIS A 625 37.44 9.90 -33.09
C HIS A 625 36.58 10.90 -33.86
N GLN A 626 36.40 10.73 -35.18
CA GLN A 626 35.83 11.77 -36.06
C GLN A 626 34.99 11.16 -37.19
N PHE A 627 33.94 11.86 -37.59
CA PHE A 627 33.17 11.60 -38.81
C PHE A 627 32.75 12.91 -39.48
N ASP A 628 32.32 12.81 -40.74
CA ASP A 628 31.81 13.93 -41.54
C ASP A 628 30.31 13.74 -41.77
N LEU A 629 29.52 14.81 -41.66
CA LEU A 629 28.08 14.81 -41.93
C LEU A 629 27.70 16.12 -42.65
N ASP A 630 26.88 16.03 -43.68
CA ASP A 630 26.31 17.21 -44.35
C ASP A 630 25.03 17.61 -43.61
N LEU A 631 24.95 18.87 -43.18
CA LEU A 631 23.82 19.39 -42.41
C LEU A 631 23.27 20.63 -43.12
N VAL A 632 21.95 20.84 -43.06
CA VAL A 632 21.31 22.08 -43.52
C VAL A 632 21.17 23.05 -42.34
N ALA A 633 21.40 24.35 -42.58
CA ALA A 633 21.23 25.35 -41.54
C ALA A 633 19.78 25.38 -41.02
N GLY A 634 19.61 25.28 -39.70
CA GLY A 634 18.31 25.24 -39.04
C GLY A 634 17.66 23.86 -38.99
N GLU A 635 18.23 22.86 -39.66
CA GLU A 635 17.80 21.47 -39.54
C GLU A 635 18.22 20.92 -38.18
N ARG A 636 17.29 20.19 -37.56
CA ARG A 636 17.43 19.54 -36.26
C ARG A 636 17.73 18.06 -36.47
N ARG A 637 18.68 17.51 -35.71
CA ARG A 637 19.12 16.11 -35.82
C ARG A 637 19.30 15.50 -34.45
N ALA A 638 18.71 14.34 -34.20
CA ALA A 638 18.86 13.67 -32.91
C ALA A 638 20.32 13.24 -32.70
N ILE A 639 20.86 13.47 -31.51
CA ILE A 639 22.23 13.10 -31.14
C ILE A 639 22.22 12.30 -29.84
N ARG A 640 22.98 11.20 -29.83
CA ARG A 640 23.28 10.43 -28.62
C ARG A 640 24.77 10.23 -28.48
N ILE A 641 25.32 10.50 -27.30
CA ILE A 641 26.74 10.29 -26.98
C ILE A 641 26.81 9.46 -25.72
N GLU A 642 27.59 8.38 -25.74
CA GLU A 642 27.83 7.54 -24.57
C GLU A 642 29.32 7.60 -24.22
N TYR A 643 29.62 7.63 -22.92
CA TYR A 643 30.97 7.69 -22.37
C TYR A 643 31.09 6.80 -21.14
N TYR A 644 32.28 6.25 -20.89
CA TYR A 644 32.60 5.64 -19.61
C TYR A 644 34.01 6.01 -19.14
N GLU A 645 34.18 6.06 -17.83
CA GLU A 645 35.46 6.11 -17.13
C GLU A 645 35.68 4.79 -16.39
N ASN A 646 36.78 4.10 -16.68
CA ASN A 646 37.18 2.93 -15.90
C ASN A 646 37.99 3.38 -14.69
N GLY A 647 39.07 4.13 -14.93
CA GLY A 647 39.75 4.84 -13.86
C GLY A 647 41.05 5.53 -14.26
N GLY A 648 41.48 6.47 -13.42
CA GLY A 648 42.65 7.29 -13.68
C GLY A 648 42.26 8.75 -13.82
N SER A 649 42.20 9.27 -15.05
CA SER A 649 41.82 10.66 -15.29
C SER A 649 40.68 10.73 -16.28
N ALA A 650 39.54 11.25 -15.84
CA ALA A 650 38.34 11.32 -16.64
C ALA A 650 38.29 12.62 -17.48
N SER A 651 38.05 12.49 -18.79
CA SER A 651 37.76 13.64 -19.65
C SER A 651 36.89 13.26 -20.84
N MET A 652 36.02 14.16 -21.29
CA MET A 652 35.16 13.97 -22.46
C MET A 652 34.97 15.28 -23.22
N ARG A 653 35.37 15.32 -24.49
CA ARG A 653 35.35 16.56 -25.29
C ARG A 653 34.70 16.33 -26.66
N PHE A 654 33.49 16.85 -26.81
CA PHE A 654 32.77 16.94 -28.06
C PHE A 654 33.08 18.26 -28.78
N ARG A 655 33.45 18.15 -30.05
CA ARG A 655 33.83 19.29 -30.89
C ARG A 655 33.30 19.12 -32.29
N TRP A 656 33.08 20.23 -32.97
CA TRP A 656 32.80 20.26 -34.39
C TRP A 656 33.68 21.27 -35.14
N ARG A 657 33.72 21.13 -36.46
CA ARG A 657 34.26 22.11 -37.37
C ARG A 657 33.19 22.42 -38.43
N LEU A 658 32.78 23.69 -38.46
CA LEU A 658 31.78 24.20 -39.39
C LEU A 658 32.31 24.25 -40.84
N PRO A 659 31.42 24.26 -41.85
CA PRO A 659 31.79 24.46 -43.25
C PRO A 659 32.62 25.74 -43.44
N GLY A 660 33.80 25.58 -44.05
CA GLY A 660 34.70 26.70 -44.38
C GLY A 660 35.65 27.12 -43.25
N GLU A 661 35.53 26.57 -42.04
CA GLU A 661 36.46 26.82 -40.93
C GLU A 661 37.65 25.84 -40.96
N THR A 662 38.78 26.24 -40.37
CA THR A 662 40.00 25.41 -40.32
C THR A 662 40.15 24.63 -39.02
N ASP A 663 39.65 25.17 -37.92
CA ASP A 663 39.88 24.67 -36.56
C ASP A 663 38.61 24.05 -35.97
N PHE A 664 38.79 23.13 -35.03
CA PHE A 664 37.69 22.57 -34.25
C PHE A 664 37.38 23.47 -33.06
N ALA A 665 36.10 23.66 -32.78
CA ALA A 665 35.60 24.32 -31.58
C ALA A 665 34.72 23.35 -30.79
N ALA A 666 34.53 23.60 -29.49
CA ALA A 666 33.44 22.95 -28.74
C ALA A 666 32.12 23.22 -29.48
N VAL A 667 31.23 22.24 -29.45
CA VAL A 667 29.86 22.47 -29.93
C VAL A 667 29.21 23.42 -28.92
N PRO A 668 28.73 24.59 -29.35
CA PRO A 668 28.23 25.60 -28.42
C PRO A 668 26.83 25.23 -27.94
N THR A 669 26.47 25.66 -26.74
CA THR A 669 25.16 25.40 -26.10
C THR A 669 23.98 25.72 -27.01
N GLU A 670 24.03 26.79 -27.81
CA GLU A 670 22.90 27.19 -28.66
C GLU A 670 22.71 26.29 -29.90
N ALA A 671 23.66 25.39 -30.16
CA ALA A 671 23.55 24.37 -31.19
C ALA A 671 23.07 23.03 -30.63
N MET A 672 22.87 22.91 -29.32
CA MET A 672 22.40 21.70 -28.64
C MET A 672 21.08 22.03 -27.95
N ILE A 673 20.06 21.25 -28.25
CA ILE A 673 18.75 21.35 -27.62
C ILE A 673 18.59 20.09 -26.77
N PRO A 674 18.23 20.22 -25.49
CA PRO A 674 18.14 19.09 -24.56
C PRO A 674 17.08 18.07 -24.98
N LEU A 675 15.99 18.54 -25.59
CA LEU A 675 14.94 17.70 -26.14
C LEU A 675 15.37 17.06 -27.47
N VAL A 676 14.98 15.79 -27.67
CA VAL A 676 14.88 15.20 -29.01
C VAL A 676 13.59 15.72 -29.64
N ASP A 677 13.71 16.75 -30.46
CA ASP A 677 12.60 17.50 -31.08
C ASP A 677 13.06 17.84 -32.51
N VAL A 678 12.78 16.94 -33.45
CA VAL A 678 13.27 16.99 -34.83
C VAL A 678 12.42 17.95 -35.68
N ASP A 679 11.11 18.06 -35.44
CA ASP A 679 10.24 19.00 -36.18
C ASP A 679 10.33 20.45 -35.66
N GLY A 680 10.75 20.63 -34.42
CA GLY A 680 10.95 21.91 -33.78
C GLY A 680 9.70 22.56 -33.20
N ASP A 681 8.65 21.80 -32.92
CA ASP A 681 7.39 22.29 -32.38
C ASP A 681 7.44 22.63 -30.87
N GLY A 682 8.49 22.16 -30.19
CA GLY A 682 8.74 22.39 -28.76
C GLY A 682 8.18 21.32 -27.83
N VAL A 683 7.71 20.20 -28.38
CA VAL A 683 7.38 18.94 -27.70
C VAL A 683 8.48 17.94 -28.05
N ALA A 684 8.91 17.07 -27.13
CA ALA A 684 9.84 16.01 -27.51
C ALA A 684 9.15 15.05 -28.49
N ASP A 685 9.85 14.59 -29.53
CA ASP A 685 9.30 13.65 -30.53
C ASP A 685 8.78 12.37 -29.88
N SER A 686 9.36 11.97 -28.75
CA SER A 686 8.91 10.81 -27.97
C SER A 686 7.62 11.02 -27.18
N CYS A 687 7.21 12.28 -27.01
CA CYS A 687 5.99 12.72 -26.35
C CYS A 687 4.91 13.12 -27.36
N ALA A 688 5.32 13.41 -28.59
CA ALA A 688 4.42 13.76 -29.65
C ALA A 688 3.56 12.53 -30.01
N PRO A 689 2.26 12.73 -30.28
CA PRO A 689 1.41 11.69 -30.85
C PRO A 689 2.10 11.02 -32.04
N ASP A 690 2.11 9.69 -32.03
CA ASP A 690 2.65 8.81 -33.07
C ASP A 690 1.58 7.73 -33.26
N CYS A 691 0.50 8.14 -33.92
CA CYS A 691 -0.73 7.39 -34.03
C CYS A 691 -0.58 6.15 -34.92
N ASP A 692 0.36 6.18 -35.87
CA ASP A 692 0.70 5.03 -36.72
C ASP A 692 1.82 4.16 -36.11
N GLY A 693 2.50 4.63 -35.05
CA GLY A 693 3.46 3.87 -34.27
C GLY A 693 4.76 3.55 -35.02
N ASP A 694 5.04 4.27 -36.11
CA ASP A 694 6.18 4.01 -36.99
C ASP A 694 7.51 4.57 -36.43
N GLY A 695 7.42 5.35 -35.34
CA GLY A 695 8.53 6.01 -34.67
C GLY A 695 8.83 7.41 -35.18
N VAL A 696 7.98 7.95 -36.05
CA VAL A 696 7.91 9.35 -36.49
C VAL A 696 6.63 9.94 -35.90
N SER A 697 6.70 11.06 -35.19
CA SER A 697 5.49 11.67 -34.67
C SER A 697 4.58 12.16 -35.80
N ASP A 698 3.27 12.20 -35.53
CA ASP A 698 2.22 12.75 -36.38
C ASP A 698 2.60 14.10 -36.96
N ALA A 699 3.12 14.99 -36.10
CA ALA A 699 3.57 16.32 -36.46
C ALA A 699 4.78 16.28 -37.43
N VAL A 700 5.78 15.42 -37.19
CA VAL A 700 6.91 15.22 -38.10
C VAL A 700 6.43 14.63 -39.43
N ALA A 701 5.54 13.63 -39.40
CA ALA A 701 5.03 12.96 -40.58
C ALA A 701 4.28 13.95 -41.50
N ILE A 702 3.44 14.81 -40.95
CA ILE A 702 2.74 15.87 -41.69
C ILE A 702 3.72 16.95 -42.18
N ALA A 703 4.65 17.41 -41.33
CA ALA A 703 5.60 18.48 -41.66
C ALA A 703 6.60 18.08 -42.76
N GLU A 704 7.05 16.83 -42.77
CA GLU A 704 7.93 16.28 -43.80
C GLU A 704 7.17 15.80 -45.06
N GLY A 705 5.84 15.79 -45.02
CA GLY A 705 4.97 15.33 -46.10
C GLY A 705 5.06 13.81 -46.31
N LEU A 706 5.29 13.08 -45.23
CA LEU A 706 5.23 11.63 -45.16
C LEU A 706 3.77 11.14 -45.08
N SER A 707 2.90 11.90 -44.42
CA SER A 707 1.46 11.63 -44.28
C SER A 707 0.59 12.86 -44.63
N GLU A 708 -0.67 12.64 -45.01
CA GLU A 708 -1.66 13.69 -45.30
C GLU A 708 -2.51 13.99 -44.03
N ASP A 709 -2.90 15.25 -43.84
CA ASP A 709 -3.83 15.74 -42.80
C ASP A 709 -4.80 16.70 -43.49
N CYS A 710 -5.90 16.14 -44.00
CA CYS A 710 -6.87 16.84 -44.83
C CYS A 710 -7.73 17.80 -44.01
N ASN A 711 -8.01 17.45 -42.75
CA ASN A 711 -8.95 18.16 -41.88
C ASN A 711 -8.24 19.19 -40.99
N GLU A 712 -6.90 19.28 -41.11
CA GLU A 712 -5.97 20.16 -40.40
C GLU A 712 -6.10 20.03 -38.88
N ASN A 713 -6.43 18.84 -38.38
CA ASN A 713 -6.63 18.59 -36.96
C ASN A 713 -5.30 18.26 -36.24
N GLY A 714 -4.20 18.06 -36.98
CA GLY A 714 -2.88 17.72 -36.47
C GLY A 714 -2.65 16.23 -36.24
N VAL A 715 -3.56 15.38 -36.70
CA VAL A 715 -3.50 13.91 -36.71
C VAL A 715 -3.51 13.48 -38.19
N PRO A 716 -2.61 12.58 -38.63
CA PRO A 716 -2.64 12.03 -39.98
C PRO A 716 -4.00 11.42 -40.34
N ASP A 717 -4.43 11.57 -41.59
CA ASP A 717 -5.73 11.07 -42.09
C ASP A 717 -5.88 9.56 -41.89
N GLU A 718 -4.77 8.82 -41.99
CA GLU A 718 -4.72 7.38 -41.72
C GLU A 718 -5.11 7.04 -40.28
N CYS A 719 -4.91 7.97 -39.34
CA CYS A 719 -5.23 7.84 -37.92
C CYS A 719 -6.59 8.40 -37.49
N ASP A 720 -7.22 9.23 -38.32
CA ASP A 720 -8.57 9.74 -38.06
C ASP A 720 -9.65 8.70 -38.33
N LEU A 721 -9.40 7.85 -39.33
CA LEU A 721 -10.16 6.63 -39.53
C LEU A 721 -9.89 5.71 -38.38
N GLY A 722 -10.89 5.37 -37.57
CA GLY A 722 -10.75 4.29 -36.60
C GLY A 722 -10.17 3.06 -37.32
N PHE A 723 -8.88 2.82 -37.15
CA PHE A 723 -8.06 2.12 -38.14
C PHE A 723 -8.64 0.75 -38.46
N ALA A 724 -8.90 0.52 -39.75
CA ALA A 724 -8.83 -0.81 -40.34
C ALA A 724 -7.34 -1.21 -40.47
N GLY A 725 -6.70 -1.50 -39.34
CA GLY A 725 -5.31 -1.92 -39.28
C GLY A 725 -4.41 -0.89 -38.63
N ASP A 726 -4.50 -0.81 -37.30
CA ASP A 726 -3.36 -0.40 -36.48
C ASP A 726 -2.10 -1.10 -36.98
N ASP A 727 -0.95 -0.55 -36.64
CA ASP A 727 0.37 -1.16 -36.82
C ASP A 727 0.59 -2.49 -36.05
N VAL A 728 -0.51 -3.18 -35.75
CA VAL A 728 -0.67 -4.61 -35.52
C VAL A 728 -0.08 -5.40 -36.68
N ILE A 729 1.18 -5.73 -36.49
CA ILE A 729 1.99 -6.58 -37.37
C ILE A 729 1.49 -8.03 -37.40
N ALA A 730 0.79 -8.49 -36.36
CA ALA A 730 0.11 -9.79 -36.37
C ALA A 730 -0.95 -9.86 -35.27
N TRP A 731 -2.05 -10.57 -35.54
CA TRP A 731 -3.01 -10.91 -34.49
C TRP A 731 -3.73 -12.22 -34.76
N TRP A 732 -3.97 -12.95 -33.68
CA TRP A 732 -4.61 -14.26 -33.71
C TRP A 732 -5.76 -14.28 -32.72
N ARG A 733 -6.96 -14.54 -33.23
CA ARG A 733 -8.14 -14.90 -32.43
C ARG A 733 -8.37 -16.39 -32.53
N PHE A 734 -8.63 -17.07 -31.43
CA PHE A 734 -8.72 -18.53 -31.39
C PHE A 734 -10.19 -19.04 -31.43
N GLU A 735 -11.03 -18.32 -32.17
CA GLU A 735 -12.49 -18.44 -32.20
C GLU A 735 -13.02 -19.81 -32.68
N ASP A 736 -12.37 -20.42 -33.67
CA ASP A 736 -12.85 -21.67 -34.30
C ASP A 736 -11.80 -22.79 -34.16
N PRO A 737 -12.18 -23.95 -33.57
CA PRO A 737 -11.37 -25.16 -33.62
C PRO A 737 -10.90 -25.60 -35.02
N ALA A 738 -11.60 -25.19 -36.08
CA ALA A 738 -11.26 -25.46 -37.47
C ALA A 738 -10.31 -24.42 -38.09
N ASP A 739 -10.13 -23.26 -37.45
CA ASP A 739 -9.33 -22.12 -37.92
C ASP A 739 -8.32 -21.59 -36.88
N LEU A 740 -8.01 -22.40 -35.86
CA LEU A 740 -7.01 -22.06 -34.85
C LEU A 740 -5.71 -21.57 -35.51
N GLY A 741 -5.18 -20.47 -34.99
CA GLY A 741 -3.92 -19.83 -35.41
C GLY A 741 -3.91 -19.26 -36.82
N ARG A 742 -5.11 -18.99 -37.36
CA ARG A 742 -5.27 -18.02 -38.44
C ARG A 742 -4.83 -16.64 -37.98
N ASP A 743 -3.86 -16.10 -38.70
CA ASP A 743 -3.53 -14.69 -38.57
C ASP A 743 -4.62 -13.91 -39.31
N GLU A 744 -5.28 -13.01 -38.60
CA GLU A 744 -6.25 -12.10 -39.18
C GLU A 744 -5.63 -10.70 -39.40
N GLY A 745 -4.34 -10.54 -39.09
CA GLY A 745 -3.54 -9.35 -39.36
C GLY A 745 -3.11 -9.18 -40.83
N PRO A 746 -2.61 -7.99 -41.18
CA PRO A 746 -2.34 -7.58 -42.56
C PRO A 746 -1.15 -8.31 -43.22
N PHE A 747 -0.27 -8.93 -42.42
CA PHE A 747 0.98 -9.53 -42.92
C PHE A 747 0.94 -11.06 -43.10
N GLY A 748 -0.16 -11.72 -42.73
CA GLY A 748 -0.38 -13.14 -43.04
C GLY A 748 0.64 -14.10 -42.41
N LEU A 749 1.09 -13.82 -41.19
CA LEU A 749 1.99 -14.63 -40.36
C LEU A 749 1.31 -15.87 -39.76
N GLN A 750 0.60 -16.64 -40.58
CA GLN A 750 -0.13 -17.86 -40.19
C GLN A 750 0.68 -18.81 -39.27
N LEU A 751 0.07 -19.27 -38.17
CA LEU A 751 0.72 -20.21 -37.26
C LEU A 751 0.61 -21.66 -37.76
N ASP A 752 1.75 -22.37 -37.75
CA ASP A 752 1.80 -23.83 -37.77
C ASP A 752 1.41 -24.37 -36.39
N ILE A 753 0.32 -25.14 -36.33
CA ILE A 753 -0.23 -25.71 -35.09
C ILE A 753 0.10 -27.19 -34.94
N SER A 754 0.50 -27.60 -33.73
CA SER A 754 0.60 -29.01 -33.33
C SER A 754 0.32 -29.21 -31.84
N GLY A 755 -0.51 -30.19 -31.50
CA GLY A 755 -0.78 -30.59 -30.10
C GLY A 755 -1.86 -29.76 -29.39
N VAL A 756 -2.22 -28.60 -29.94
CA VAL A 756 -3.19 -27.65 -29.37
C VAL A 756 -4.64 -28.11 -29.59
N ALA A 757 -5.52 -27.78 -28.64
CA ALA A 757 -6.96 -27.98 -28.73
C ALA A 757 -7.71 -26.66 -28.53
N ALA A 758 -8.88 -26.50 -29.15
CA ALA A 758 -9.76 -25.36 -28.87
C ALA A 758 -10.54 -25.56 -27.57
N SER A 759 -10.84 -24.45 -26.91
CA SER A 759 -11.74 -24.32 -25.77
C SER A 759 -12.82 -23.29 -26.10
N GLY A 760 -14.02 -23.42 -25.54
CA GLY A 760 -15.09 -22.41 -25.67
C GLY A 760 -15.18 -21.50 -24.45
N ASP A 761 -14.06 -21.35 -23.76
CA ASP A 761 -13.91 -20.64 -22.49
C ASP A 761 -13.06 -19.41 -22.79
N THR A 762 -13.62 -18.22 -22.52
CA THR A 762 -13.15 -16.95 -23.05
C THR A 762 -13.14 -15.89 -21.94
N PRO A 763 -12.27 -14.87 -22.01
CA PRO A 763 -12.17 -13.83 -20.98
C PRO A 763 -13.42 -12.94 -20.94
N VAL A 764 -14.02 -12.69 -22.11
CA VAL A 764 -15.20 -11.84 -22.27
C VAL A 764 -16.21 -12.48 -23.23
N VAL A 765 -17.42 -11.91 -23.31
CA VAL A 765 -18.49 -12.42 -24.19
C VAL A 765 -18.46 -11.73 -25.56
N GLU A 766 -17.97 -10.49 -25.60
CA GLU A 766 -17.82 -9.68 -26.81
C GLU A 766 -16.44 -9.02 -26.77
N ILE A 767 -15.76 -8.99 -27.91
CA ILE A 767 -14.45 -8.38 -28.08
C ILE A 767 -14.59 -6.87 -27.86
N PRO A 768 -13.92 -6.25 -26.88
CA PRO A 768 -14.17 -4.86 -26.49
C PRO A 768 -14.05 -3.86 -27.64
N ARG A 769 -13.16 -4.15 -28.59
CA ARG A 769 -12.86 -3.26 -29.70
C ARG A 769 -13.83 -3.37 -30.89
N THR A 770 -14.15 -4.59 -31.31
CA THR A 770 -14.98 -4.81 -32.52
C THR A 770 -16.46 -5.03 -32.17
N GLY A 771 -16.76 -5.37 -30.92
CA GLY A 771 -18.09 -5.81 -30.49
C GLY A 771 -18.50 -7.16 -31.08
N ASP A 772 -17.58 -7.89 -31.71
CA ASP A 772 -17.85 -9.23 -32.22
C ASP A 772 -17.98 -10.22 -31.04
N PRO A 773 -18.80 -11.29 -31.19
CA PRO A 773 -18.84 -12.34 -30.19
C PRO A 773 -17.49 -13.05 -30.07
N ASP A 774 -17.03 -13.23 -28.84
CA ASP A 774 -15.87 -14.05 -28.50
C ASP A 774 -16.33 -15.50 -28.26
N LEU A 775 -15.84 -16.42 -29.10
CA LEU A 775 -16.39 -17.77 -29.29
C LEU A 775 -15.45 -18.88 -28.84
N GLY A 776 -14.15 -18.61 -28.63
CA GLY A 776 -13.24 -19.64 -28.17
C GLY A 776 -11.78 -19.23 -28.05
N SER A 777 -11.05 -20.03 -27.28
CA SER A 777 -9.64 -19.87 -26.96
C SER A 777 -8.82 -21.12 -27.31
N SER A 778 -7.50 -21.01 -27.23
CA SER A 778 -6.54 -22.08 -27.50
C SER A 778 -5.98 -22.68 -26.19
N ALA A 779 -6.26 -23.97 -25.96
CA ALA A 779 -5.71 -24.73 -24.85
C ALA A 779 -4.27 -25.18 -25.15
N CYS A 780 -3.34 -24.71 -24.33
CA CYS A 780 -1.90 -24.93 -24.43
C CYS A 780 -1.38 -25.86 -23.32
N ASP A 781 -0.43 -26.74 -23.68
CA ASP A 781 0.37 -27.56 -22.77
C ASP A 781 1.88 -27.51 -23.12
N PHE A 782 2.72 -28.14 -22.30
CA PHE A 782 4.18 -28.17 -22.47
C PHE A 782 4.73 -28.68 -23.80
N SER A 783 3.93 -29.41 -24.56
CA SER A 783 4.29 -30.05 -25.83
C SER A 783 3.65 -29.38 -27.04
N ASN A 784 2.78 -28.39 -26.79
CA ASN A 784 2.06 -27.69 -27.81
C ASN A 784 2.96 -26.72 -28.58
N ARG A 785 2.58 -26.51 -29.85
CA ARG A 785 3.35 -25.71 -30.77
C ARG A 785 2.41 -24.84 -31.58
N LEU A 786 2.48 -23.53 -31.36
CA LEU A 786 1.95 -22.47 -32.21
C LEU A 786 3.15 -21.70 -32.73
N THR A 787 3.54 -21.86 -34.01
CA THR A 787 4.77 -21.21 -34.51
C THR A 787 4.64 -20.66 -35.90
N THR A 788 5.29 -19.55 -36.19
CA THR A 788 5.43 -19.02 -37.55
C THR A 788 6.90 -18.69 -37.85
N LEU A 789 7.22 -18.56 -39.14
CA LEU A 789 8.52 -18.05 -39.58
C LEU A 789 8.34 -16.56 -39.90
N ASP A 790 9.25 -15.73 -39.39
CA ASP A 790 9.29 -14.31 -39.71
C ASP A 790 10.57 -14.00 -40.52
N PRO A 791 10.59 -14.33 -41.83
CA PRO A 791 11.77 -14.14 -42.67
C PRO A 791 12.08 -12.68 -42.94
N ASP A 792 11.07 -11.81 -42.86
CA ASP A 792 11.17 -10.37 -43.14
C ASP A 792 11.52 -9.56 -41.88
N ARG A 793 11.71 -10.24 -40.73
CA ARG A 793 12.11 -9.65 -39.45
C ARG A 793 11.13 -8.62 -38.89
N ARG A 794 9.83 -8.78 -39.16
CA ARG A 794 8.78 -7.87 -38.67
C ARG A 794 8.66 -7.83 -37.14
N LEU A 795 9.05 -8.90 -36.43
CA LEU A 795 8.96 -9.03 -34.97
C LEU A 795 10.34 -8.92 -34.25
N SER A 796 11.30 -8.14 -34.78
CA SER A 796 12.68 -8.05 -34.25
C SER A 796 12.87 -6.80 -33.38
N LEU A 797 13.51 -6.95 -32.22
CA LEU A 797 13.56 -5.88 -31.20
C LEU A 797 14.68 -4.87 -31.38
N VAL A 798 15.64 -5.18 -32.24
CA VAL A 798 16.89 -4.42 -32.32
C VAL A 798 16.70 -3.04 -32.96
N GLU A 799 15.61 -2.86 -33.71
CA GLU A 799 15.44 -1.76 -34.67
C GLU A 799 14.21 -0.88 -34.40
N SER A 800 13.26 -1.29 -33.55
CA SER A 800 11.99 -0.58 -33.34
C SER A 800 11.33 -0.90 -32.00
N ARG A 801 10.48 0.03 -31.53
CA ARG A 801 9.52 -0.20 -30.43
C ARG A 801 8.49 -1.24 -30.85
N PHE A 802 8.02 -2.05 -29.91
CA PHE A 802 6.91 -2.97 -30.15
C PHE A 802 6.16 -3.28 -28.85
N THR A 803 4.90 -3.68 -28.98
CA THR A 803 4.08 -4.18 -27.88
C THR A 803 3.48 -5.53 -28.27
N ALA A 804 3.53 -6.50 -27.36
CA ALA A 804 2.86 -7.78 -27.50
C ALA A 804 1.94 -8.01 -26.30
N GLU A 805 0.70 -8.35 -26.57
CA GLU A 805 -0.36 -8.46 -25.58
C GLU A 805 -1.21 -9.71 -25.83
N ALA A 806 -1.77 -10.28 -24.77
CA ALA A 806 -2.67 -11.41 -24.86
C ALA A 806 -3.60 -11.53 -23.65
N TRP A 807 -4.74 -12.19 -23.87
CA TRP A 807 -5.50 -12.79 -22.78
C TRP A 807 -4.97 -14.19 -22.45
N VAL A 808 -4.66 -14.40 -21.17
CA VAL A 808 -4.15 -15.68 -20.67
C VAL A 808 -4.90 -16.15 -19.43
N ARG A 809 -5.08 -17.47 -19.32
CA ARG A 809 -5.50 -18.12 -18.08
C ARG A 809 -4.57 -19.28 -17.76
N LEU A 810 -4.09 -19.35 -16.53
CA LEU A 810 -3.18 -20.41 -16.08
C LEU A 810 -3.93 -21.47 -15.27
N ASP A 811 -3.89 -22.73 -15.73
CA ASP A 811 -4.47 -23.87 -15.02
C ASP A 811 -3.58 -24.36 -13.86
N GLU A 812 -2.30 -23.99 -13.87
CA GLU A 812 -1.31 -24.34 -12.86
C GLU A 812 -0.39 -23.14 -12.61
N LEU A 813 -0.20 -22.77 -11.35
CA LEU A 813 0.62 -21.64 -10.94
C LEU A 813 1.95 -22.11 -10.33
N ALA A 814 3.01 -21.35 -10.56
CA ALA A 814 4.26 -21.47 -9.82
C ALA A 814 4.02 -21.24 -8.30
N GLY A 815 4.86 -21.82 -7.45
CA GLY A 815 4.81 -21.62 -5.99
C GLY A 815 6.17 -21.29 -5.41
N ASP A 816 6.23 -21.04 -4.10
CA ASP A 816 7.40 -20.51 -3.37
C ASP A 816 8.68 -21.39 -3.43
N ALA A 817 8.56 -22.63 -3.90
CA ALA A 817 9.67 -23.55 -4.19
C ALA A 817 9.94 -23.68 -5.70
N SER A 818 9.60 -22.66 -6.47
CA SER A 818 9.66 -22.69 -7.94
C SER A 818 11.06 -23.04 -8.41
N THR A 819 11.10 -23.82 -9.47
CA THR A 819 12.32 -24.19 -10.17
C THR A 819 12.28 -23.58 -11.57
N PRO A 820 13.39 -23.59 -12.32
CA PRO A 820 13.33 -23.23 -13.74
C PRO A 820 12.30 -24.04 -14.54
N ALA A 821 11.90 -25.23 -14.08
CA ALA A 821 10.88 -26.07 -14.72
C ALA A 821 9.46 -25.46 -14.67
N ASP A 822 9.22 -24.50 -13.78
CA ASP A 822 7.91 -23.89 -13.54
C ASP A 822 7.66 -22.65 -14.41
N ARG A 823 8.64 -22.26 -15.24
CA ARG A 823 8.51 -21.19 -16.23
C ARG A 823 7.38 -21.45 -17.22
N GLN A 824 6.59 -20.41 -17.48
CA GLN A 824 5.52 -20.43 -18.48
C GLN A 824 5.76 -19.33 -19.51
N TRP A 825 6.02 -19.74 -20.76
CA TRP A 825 6.42 -18.86 -21.85
C TRP A 825 5.22 -18.52 -22.72
N LEU A 826 4.83 -17.24 -22.75
CA LEU A 826 3.76 -16.75 -23.61
C LEU A 826 4.28 -16.50 -25.02
N PHE A 827 5.36 -15.71 -25.16
CA PHE A 827 5.97 -15.43 -26.45
C PHE A 827 7.44 -15.84 -26.47
N GLN A 828 7.90 -16.32 -27.62
CA GLN A 828 9.30 -16.65 -27.81
C GLN A 828 9.75 -16.49 -29.26
N ARG A 829 10.87 -15.79 -29.46
CA ARG A 829 11.58 -15.72 -30.74
C ARG A 829 12.95 -16.39 -30.66
N LYS A 830 13.22 -17.34 -31.58
CA LYS A 830 14.44 -18.19 -31.59
C LYS A 830 15.02 -18.50 -32.98
N ASN A 831 16.31 -18.81 -33.07
CA ASN A 831 16.94 -19.27 -34.32
C ASN A 831 16.43 -20.65 -34.79
N PRO A 832 16.12 -20.85 -36.09
CA PRO A 832 15.77 -22.17 -36.65
C PRO A 832 16.89 -23.23 -36.64
N THR A 833 18.15 -22.91 -36.31
CA THR A 833 19.23 -23.90 -36.14
C THR A 833 19.18 -24.64 -34.80
N SER A 834 19.81 -25.82 -34.72
CA SER A 834 19.79 -26.72 -33.56
C SER A 834 20.51 -26.19 -32.30
N ASP A 835 20.81 -24.90 -32.22
CA ASP A 835 21.52 -24.27 -31.10
C ASP A 835 20.63 -23.34 -30.25
N GLY A 836 19.31 -23.31 -30.47
CA GLY A 836 18.32 -22.91 -29.47
C GLY A 836 18.38 -21.46 -28.96
N ARG A 837 18.99 -20.55 -29.72
CA ARG A 837 19.27 -19.16 -29.32
C ARG A 837 17.99 -18.32 -29.23
N ILE A 838 17.71 -17.75 -28.05
CA ILE A 838 16.63 -16.77 -27.78
C ILE A 838 17.11 -15.39 -28.24
N GLU A 839 16.27 -14.69 -29.00
CA GLU A 839 16.42 -13.24 -29.23
C GLU A 839 15.69 -12.49 -28.12
N TRP A 840 14.40 -12.83 -27.95
CA TRP A 840 13.57 -12.35 -26.86
C TRP A 840 12.47 -13.34 -26.52
N ALA A 841 11.91 -13.17 -25.33
CA ALA A 841 10.73 -13.90 -24.90
C ALA A 841 10.00 -13.21 -23.76
N PHE A 842 8.72 -13.52 -23.64
CA PHE A 842 7.85 -13.09 -22.56
C PHE A 842 7.40 -14.29 -21.73
N LEU A 843 7.62 -14.22 -20.43
CA LEU A 843 7.13 -15.14 -19.43
C LEU A 843 6.00 -14.48 -18.65
N VAL A 844 4.87 -15.18 -18.55
CA VAL A 844 3.77 -14.81 -17.66
C VAL A 844 3.94 -15.39 -16.25
N GLN A 845 4.86 -16.36 -16.12
CA GLN A 845 5.42 -16.79 -14.83
C GLN A 845 6.91 -17.11 -15.00
N ALA A 846 7.75 -16.36 -14.30
CA ALA A 846 9.22 -16.45 -14.37
C ALA A 846 9.82 -17.71 -13.72
N GLY A 847 9.08 -18.36 -12.81
CA GLY A 847 9.62 -19.35 -11.89
C GLY A 847 10.86 -18.83 -11.14
N ASN A 848 11.73 -19.73 -10.68
CA ASN A 848 13.02 -19.31 -10.15
C ASN A 848 13.97 -18.94 -11.30
N ILE A 849 13.89 -17.66 -11.70
CA ILE A 849 14.67 -17.14 -12.82
C ILE A 849 16.15 -16.95 -12.46
N HIS A 850 16.43 -16.64 -11.20
CA HIS A 850 17.77 -16.34 -10.65
C HIS A 850 18.75 -17.51 -10.73
N GLU A 851 18.29 -18.76 -10.76
CA GLU A 851 19.17 -19.94 -10.92
C GLU A 851 19.81 -20.08 -12.32
N VAL A 852 19.34 -19.34 -13.33
CA VAL A 852 19.72 -19.58 -14.75
C VAL A 852 20.37 -18.35 -15.41
N SER A 853 20.09 -17.14 -14.93
CA SER A 853 20.63 -15.87 -15.45
C SER A 853 21.72 -15.33 -14.54
N GLY A 854 22.81 -16.09 -14.36
CA GLY A 854 23.89 -15.77 -13.42
C GLY A 854 24.60 -14.41 -13.57
N PHE A 855 24.16 -13.50 -14.46
CA PHE A 855 24.74 -12.16 -14.68
C PHE A 855 23.73 -11.05 -15.09
N GLY A 856 22.46 -11.10 -14.65
CA GLY A 856 21.57 -9.93 -14.79
C GLY A 856 20.08 -10.27 -14.77
N VAL A 857 19.46 -10.17 -13.59
CA VAL A 857 18.02 -9.97 -13.44
C VAL A 857 17.86 -8.51 -13.03
N PHE A 858 17.09 -7.75 -13.80
CA PHE A 858 16.76 -6.35 -13.54
C PHE A 858 15.29 -6.28 -13.10
N GLY A 859 14.93 -5.39 -12.17
CA GLY A 859 13.52 -5.07 -11.92
C GLY A 859 12.74 -5.93 -10.93
N SER A 860 13.32 -6.28 -9.77
CA SER A 860 12.46 -6.61 -8.62
C SER A 860 13.25 -6.51 -7.31
N ASP A 861 12.75 -5.75 -6.35
CA ASP A 861 13.27 -5.66 -4.98
C ASP A 861 12.68 -6.72 -4.04
N LEU A 862 11.75 -7.55 -4.56
CA LEU A 862 11.04 -8.62 -3.84
C LEU A 862 11.66 -10.02 -4.08
N LEU A 863 11.34 -10.96 -3.18
CA LEU A 863 11.76 -12.36 -3.33
C LEU A 863 10.99 -12.89 -4.54
N PRO A 864 11.65 -13.52 -5.54
CA PRO A 864 10.96 -14.09 -6.68
C PRO A 864 10.03 -15.23 -6.21
N THR A 865 8.72 -14.97 -6.11
CA THR A 865 7.67 -15.98 -5.90
C THR A 865 7.62 -16.96 -7.07
N GLY A 866 8.19 -16.56 -8.20
CA GLY A 866 8.16 -17.26 -9.48
C GLY A 866 6.89 -16.99 -10.28
N ARG A 867 6.01 -16.13 -9.76
CA ARG A 867 4.75 -15.73 -10.40
C ARG A 867 4.83 -14.41 -11.16
N GLN A 868 5.98 -13.74 -11.08
CA GLN A 868 6.25 -12.50 -11.80
C GLN A 868 6.17 -12.67 -13.32
N LEU A 869 5.75 -11.60 -13.98
CA LEU A 869 5.96 -11.40 -15.41
C LEU A 869 7.46 -11.15 -15.67
N ALA A 870 7.98 -11.60 -16.82
CA ALA A 870 9.39 -11.41 -17.16
C ALA A 870 9.64 -11.32 -18.66
N MET A 871 10.56 -10.43 -19.04
CA MET A 871 11.18 -10.43 -20.36
C MET A 871 12.55 -11.07 -20.30
N VAL A 872 12.83 -12.02 -21.20
CA VAL A 872 14.18 -12.56 -21.39
C VAL A 872 14.73 -12.07 -22.70
N LEU A 873 15.94 -11.51 -22.67
CA LEU A 873 16.62 -10.87 -23.79
C LEU A 873 18.02 -11.48 -23.97
N GLY A 874 18.52 -11.60 -25.20
CA GLY A 874 19.93 -11.98 -25.40
C GLY A 874 20.36 -12.39 -26.82
N THR A 875 21.67 -12.62 -26.99
CA THR A 875 22.31 -13.02 -28.27
C THR A 875 22.50 -14.54 -28.40
N GLY A 876 22.24 -15.28 -27.32
CA GLY A 876 22.10 -16.73 -27.34
C GLY A 876 23.39 -17.56 -27.34
N SER A 877 24.45 -17.18 -26.64
CA SER A 877 25.51 -18.17 -26.33
C SER A 877 25.12 -19.11 -25.17
N ALA A 878 25.80 -20.26 -25.10
CA ALA A 878 25.64 -21.26 -24.04
C ALA A 878 26.32 -20.84 -22.71
N THR A 879 26.85 -19.62 -22.65
CA THR A 879 27.44 -19.02 -21.46
C THR A 879 26.50 -17.95 -20.94
N GLY A 880 26.19 -17.95 -19.64
CA GLY A 880 25.21 -17.06 -19.00
C GLY A 880 25.53 -15.56 -19.06
N SER A 881 26.62 -15.16 -19.72
CA SER A 881 27.06 -13.76 -19.89
C SER A 881 26.38 -13.01 -21.04
N GLU A 882 25.48 -13.65 -21.80
CA GLU A 882 24.85 -13.11 -23.02
C GLU A 882 23.31 -13.19 -23.03
N LYS A 883 22.72 -13.47 -21.86
CA LYS A 883 21.27 -13.47 -21.63
C LYS A 883 20.98 -12.74 -20.33
N TRP A 884 19.99 -11.87 -20.34
CA TRP A 884 19.52 -11.16 -19.16
C TRP A 884 18.00 -11.22 -19.09
N CYS A 885 17.49 -11.03 -17.89
CA CYS A 885 16.06 -11.04 -17.60
C CYS A 885 15.67 -9.68 -17.02
N VAL A 886 14.54 -9.18 -17.46
CA VAL A 886 13.85 -8.05 -16.84
C VAL A 886 12.63 -8.66 -16.17
N LEU A 887 12.59 -8.61 -14.85
CA LEU A 887 11.48 -9.08 -14.04
C LEU A 887 10.55 -7.91 -13.81
N SER A 888 9.27 -8.21 -13.60
CA SER A 888 8.27 -7.24 -13.19
C SER A 888 7.90 -7.44 -11.72
N ASP A 889 7.43 -6.40 -11.05
CA ASP A 889 6.79 -6.51 -9.75
C ASP A 889 5.35 -7.05 -9.82
N LEU A 890 4.74 -7.03 -11.01
CA LEU A 890 3.41 -7.57 -11.29
C LEU A 890 3.42 -9.11 -11.31
N GLN A 891 2.39 -9.74 -10.74
CA GLN A 891 2.32 -11.20 -10.55
C GLN A 891 0.94 -11.76 -10.84
N ILE A 892 0.90 -12.89 -11.57
CA ILE A 892 -0.33 -13.68 -11.70
C ILE A 892 -0.47 -14.61 -10.48
N THR A 893 -1.43 -14.29 -9.61
CA THR A 893 -1.61 -14.96 -8.32
C THR A 893 -2.74 -15.98 -8.27
N ASP A 894 -3.62 -15.99 -9.27
CA ASP A 894 -4.77 -16.89 -9.35
C ASP A 894 -4.90 -17.51 -10.76
N GLY A 895 -5.94 -18.34 -10.94
CA GLY A 895 -6.19 -19.08 -12.16
C GLY A 895 -7.32 -18.49 -13.01
N GLU A 896 -7.65 -17.21 -12.82
CA GLU A 896 -8.63 -16.50 -13.63
C GLU A 896 -8.00 -15.96 -14.93
N TRP A 897 -8.82 -15.35 -15.78
CA TRP A 897 -8.34 -14.68 -16.98
C TRP A 897 -7.65 -13.37 -16.62
N HIS A 898 -6.46 -13.19 -17.18
CA HIS A 898 -5.67 -11.97 -17.04
C HIS A 898 -5.34 -11.41 -18.42
N HIS A 899 -5.43 -10.09 -18.54
CA HIS A 899 -4.83 -9.36 -19.65
C HIS A 899 -3.37 -9.10 -19.31
N VAL A 900 -2.47 -9.46 -20.23
CA VAL A 900 -1.04 -9.22 -20.05
C VAL A 900 -0.47 -8.54 -21.27
N SER A 901 0.35 -7.53 -21.04
CA SER A 901 1.06 -6.82 -22.10
C SER A 901 2.53 -6.63 -21.75
N ILE A 902 3.35 -6.64 -22.79
CA ILE A 902 4.76 -6.29 -22.70
C ILE A 902 5.14 -5.38 -23.86
N ALA A 903 5.70 -4.22 -23.53
CA ALA A 903 6.21 -3.26 -24.49
C ALA A 903 7.72 -3.07 -24.31
N TRP A 904 8.43 -2.91 -25.42
CA TRP A 904 9.88 -2.72 -25.46
C TRP A 904 10.22 -1.40 -26.11
N ASP A 905 11.01 -0.60 -25.41
CA ASP A 905 11.63 0.61 -25.94
C ASP A 905 13.16 0.45 -26.03
N PRO A 906 13.71 0.26 -27.24
CA PRO A 906 15.16 0.14 -27.43
C PRO A 906 15.93 1.44 -27.23
N PHE A 907 15.26 2.60 -27.30
CA PHE A 907 15.87 3.92 -27.12
C PHE A 907 16.05 4.25 -25.64
N ARG A 908 15.04 3.92 -24.82
CA ARG A 908 15.08 4.04 -23.35
C ARG A 908 15.73 2.84 -22.65
N SER A 909 15.90 1.72 -23.36
CA SER A 909 16.29 0.43 -22.77
C SER A 909 15.32 0.02 -21.65
N GLU A 910 14.05 0.12 -21.97
CA GLU A 910 12.94 -0.03 -21.03
C GLU A 910 12.01 -1.15 -21.50
N VAL A 911 11.48 -1.90 -20.53
CA VAL A 911 10.37 -2.81 -20.74
C VAL A 911 9.23 -2.39 -19.86
N ARG A 912 8.06 -2.17 -20.47
CA ARG A 912 6.82 -1.92 -19.75
C ARG A 912 6.00 -3.20 -19.72
N PHE A 913 5.70 -3.69 -18.53
CA PHE A 913 4.74 -4.74 -18.28
C PHE A 913 3.40 -4.13 -17.93
N GLU A 914 2.33 -4.81 -18.31
CA GLU A 914 1.00 -4.53 -17.81
C GLU A 914 0.29 -5.83 -17.46
N LEU A 915 -0.49 -5.77 -16.38
CA LEU A 915 -1.31 -6.85 -15.87
C LEU A 915 -2.64 -6.27 -15.39
N ASP A 916 -3.73 -6.61 -16.08
CA ASP A 916 -5.10 -6.17 -15.76
C ASP A 916 -5.26 -4.65 -15.53
N GLY A 917 -4.52 -3.85 -16.29
CA GLY A 917 -4.51 -2.39 -16.24
C GLY A 917 -3.48 -1.76 -15.30
N GLU A 918 -2.82 -2.55 -14.45
CA GLU A 918 -1.68 -2.11 -13.65
C GLU A 918 -0.40 -2.14 -14.49
N VAL A 919 0.46 -1.14 -14.36
CA VAL A 919 1.64 -0.96 -15.20
C VAL A 919 2.90 -0.96 -14.35
N ASP A 920 3.91 -1.67 -14.83
CA ASP A 920 5.24 -1.70 -14.23
C ASP A 920 6.30 -1.47 -15.31
N VAL A 921 7.23 -0.56 -15.05
CA VAL A 921 8.21 -0.07 -16.00
C VAL A 921 9.61 -0.36 -15.50
N GLN A 922 10.35 -1.15 -16.28
CA GLN A 922 11.64 -1.67 -15.87
C GLN A 922 12.73 -1.23 -16.83
N ARG A 923 13.66 -0.42 -16.31
CA ARG A 923 14.79 0.13 -17.07
C ARG A 923 16.04 -0.70 -16.83
N PHE A 924 16.79 -1.00 -17.89
CA PHE A 924 17.96 -1.86 -17.79
C PHE A 924 18.98 -1.58 -18.90
N GLU A 925 20.16 -2.19 -18.79
CA GLU A 925 21.20 -2.06 -19.80
C GLU A 925 20.91 -2.94 -21.04
N ASN A 926 20.60 -2.31 -22.18
CA ASN A 926 20.54 -3.02 -23.47
C ASN A 926 21.96 -3.35 -23.98
N ARG A 927 22.39 -4.61 -23.78
CA ARG A 927 23.73 -5.08 -24.20
C ARG A 927 23.85 -5.43 -25.69
N GLY A 928 22.86 -5.05 -26.50
CA GLY A 928 22.81 -5.27 -27.94
C GLY A 928 22.23 -6.63 -28.30
N LEU A 929 21.18 -6.62 -29.14
CA LEU A 929 20.49 -7.81 -29.62
C LEU A 929 20.96 -8.19 -31.04
N ASN A 930 20.93 -9.49 -31.38
CA ASN A 930 21.41 -9.99 -32.66
C ASN A 930 20.30 -9.94 -33.74
N PRO A 931 20.46 -9.19 -34.84
CA PRO A 931 19.42 -8.91 -35.83
C PRO A 931 19.22 -10.03 -36.88
N ASN A 932 19.23 -11.31 -36.54
CA ASN A 932 19.07 -12.37 -37.54
C ASN A 932 17.59 -12.77 -37.79
N ALA A 933 17.33 -13.64 -38.78
CA ALA A 933 15.99 -14.17 -39.05
C ALA A 933 15.68 -15.35 -38.12
N HIS A 934 14.52 -15.31 -37.45
CA HIS A 934 14.17 -16.23 -36.36
C HIS A 934 12.73 -16.75 -36.49
N ARG A 935 12.43 -17.87 -35.83
CA ARG A 935 11.09 -18.44 -35.65
C ARG A 935 10.42 -17.78 -34.45
N PHE A 936 9.16 -17.42 -34.61
CA PHE A 936 8.29 -16.94 -33.53
C PHE A 936 7.37 -18.07 -33.04
N ALA A 937 7.09 -18.09 -31.74
CA ALA A 937 6.28 -19.09 -31.06
C ALA A 937 5.38 -18.46 -29.99
N ILE A 938 4.15 -18.97 -29.88
CA ILE A 938 3.18 -18.64 -28.81
C ILE A 938 3.00 -19.88 -27.93
N GLY A 939 3.03 -19.70 -26.62
CA GLY A 939 2.75 -20.74 -25.63
C GLY A 939 3.76 -21.91 -25.59
N GLY A 940 4.90 -21.81 -26.28
CA GLY A 940 5.82 -22.94 -26.45
C GLY A 940 7.29 -22.56 -26.31
N HIS A 941 8.05 -23.37 -25.55
CA HIS A 941 9.50 -23.23 -25.41
C HIS A 941 10.27 -24.45 -25.95
N VAL A 942 11.34 -24.20 -26.72
CA VAL A 942 12.25 -25.24 -27.22
C VAL A 942 13.58 -25.20 -26.47
N ASN A 943 13.96 -26.26 -25.76
CA ASN A 943 15.25 -26.32 -25.09
C ASN A 943 16.44 -26.46 -26.06
N GLU A 944 17.68 -26.40 -25.54
CA GLU A 944 18.92 -26.50 -26.32
C GLU A 944 19.05 -27.78 -27.15
N SER A 945 18.35 -28.86 -26.78
CA SER A 945 18.34 -30.12 -27.54
C SER A 945 17.33 -30.13 -28.70
N GLY A 946 16.57 -29.05 -28.88
CA GLY A 946 15.50 -28.94 -29.87
C GLY A 946 14.18 -29.60 -29.45
N ALA A 947 14.03 -29.97 -28.17
CA ALA A 947 12.81 -30.57 -27.64
C ALA A 947 11.91 -29.50 -26.98
N TRP A 948 10.60 -29.64 -27.17
CA TRP A 948 9.60 -28.75 -26.58
C TRP A 948 9.38 -29.09 -25.10
N ASN A 949 9.40 -28.05 -24.26
CA ASN A 949 9.14 -28.12 -22.82
C ASN A 949 8.79 -26.71 -22.28
N GLN A 950 8.17 -26.62 -21.10
CA GLN A 950 7.92 -25.34 -20.41
C GLN A 950 7.03 -24.35 -21.19
N GLY A 951 6.09 -24.82 -22.02
CA GLY A 951 5.03 -23.98 -22.58
C GLY A 951 4.00 -23.51 -21.53
N ILE A 952 3.03 -22.70 -21.96
CA ILE A 952 1.87 -22.32 -21.12
C ILE A 952 1.08 -23.57 -20.74
N ARG A 953 0.58 -23.61 -19.50
CA ARG A 953 -0.37 -24.60 -18.99
C ARG A 953 -1.68 -23.89 -18.73
N GLY A 954 -2.57 -23.90 -19.72
CA GLY A 954 -3.85 -23.22 -19.61
C GLY A 954 -4.37 -22.76 -20.96
N LEU A 955 -5.05 -21.62 -20.96
CA LEU A 955 -5.69 -21.06 -22.15
C LEU A 955 -4.99 -19.77 -22.58
N VAL A 956 -4.86 -19.61 -23.89
CA VAL A 956 -4.47 -18.36 -24.54
C VAL A 956 -5.59 -18.04 -25.50
N ASP A 957 -6.13 -16.82 -25.39
CA ASP A 957 -7.14 -16.35 -26.32
C ASP A 957 -6.54 -15.28 -27.25
N GLU A 958 -7.16 -14.11 -27.43
CA GLU A 958 -6.68 -13.10 -28.38
C GLU A 958 -5.22 -12.72 -28.10
N VAL A 959 -4.38 -12.81 -29.15
CA VAL A 959 -2.98 -12.37 -29.13
C VAL A 959 -2.82 -11.28 -30.17
N ARG A 960 -2.20 -10.17 -29.77
CA ARG A 960 -1.90 -9.05 -30.66
C ARG A 960 -0.44 -8.63 -30.50
N ILE A 961 0.21 -8.37 -31.62
CA ILE A 961 1.54 -7.78 -31.66
C ILE A 961 1.48 -6.56 -32.55
N ARG A 962 1.95 -5.44 -32.02
CA ARG A 962 2.03 -4.17 -32.74
C ARG A 962 3.43 -3.57 -32.69
N ARG A 963 3.71 -2.69 -33.64
CA ARG A 963 4.83 -1.76 -33.54
C ARG A 963 4.47 -0.61 -32.60
N GLY A 964 5.48 0.05 -32.06
CA GLY A 964 5.28 1.13 -31.11
C GLY A 964 4.96 0.66 -29.68
N LEU A 965 4.88 1.65 -28.79
CA LEU A 965 4.42 1.49 -27.41
C LEU A 965 2.92 1.74 -27.39
N ALA A 966 2.15 0.69 -27.12
CA ALA A 966 0.71 0.78 -27.20
C ALA A 966 0.12 1.65 -26.07
N PRO A 967 -0.78 2.59 -26.35
CA PRO A 967 -1.49 3.33 -25.30
C PRO A 967 -2.38 2.42 -24.44
N LEU A 968 -2.54 2.74 -23.15
CA LEU A 968 -3.37 1.93 -22.23
C LEU A 968 -4.84 1.91 -22.64
N ASP A 969 -5.33 3.00 -23.24
CA ASP A 969 -6.68 3.14 -23.79
C ASP A 969 -6.91 2.36 -25.09
N GLU A 970 -5.85 1.79 -25.67
CA GLU A 970 -5.89 1.00 -26.91
C GLU A 970 -5.52 -0.47 -26.72
N MET A 971 -5.39 -0.94 -25.47
CA MET A 971 -5.16 -2.34 -25.10
C MET A 971 -6.33 -3.26 -25.47
N LEU A 972 -6.07 -4.58 -25.55
CA LEU A 972 -7.07 -5.57 -25.99
C LEU A 972 -8.32 -5.58 -25.10
N ASP A 973 -8.16 -5.19 -23.83
CA ASP A 973 -9.20 -5.09 -22.82
C ASP A 973 -10.02 -3.80 -22.89
N ARG A 974 -9.66 -2.82 -23.74
CA ARG A 974 -10.29 -1.50 -23.81
C ARG A 974 -11.03 -1.23 -25.12
N ALA A 975 -12.15 -0.51 -25.01
CA ALA A 975 -12.98 -0.11 -26.14
C ALA A 975 -12.50 1.22 -26.74
N TYR A 976 -12.35 1.27 -28.07
CA TYR A 976 -11.94 2.47 -28.79
C TYR A 976 -13.07 3.52 -28.87
N VAL A 977 -12.71 4.80 -28.90
CA VAL A 977 -13.62 5.91 -29.19
C VAL A 977 -13.29 6.46 -30.58
N VAL A 978 -14.04 6.04 -31.60
CA VAL A 978 -13.86 6.53 -32.99
C VAL A 978 -14.16 8.03 -33.08
N VAL A 979 -13.24 8.79 -33.69
CA VAL A 979 -13.40 10.23 -33.92
C VAL A 979 -13.96 10.53 -35.32
N SER A 980 -13.50 9.85 -36.40
CA SER A 980 -14.01 10.04 -37.78
C SER A 980 -14.48 8.73 -38.46
N PRO A 981 -15.65 8.74 -39.15
CA PRO A 981 -16.20 7.57 -39.87
C PRO A 981 -15.61 7.39 -41.28
N ASP A 982 -15.56 6.13 -41.73
CA ASP A 982 -15.35 5.68 -43.11
C ASP A 982 -16.55 4.80 -43.52
N ASP A 983 -17.66 5.43 -43.93
CA ASP A 983 -18.89 4.71 -44.26
C ASP A 983 -18.78 3.94 -45.59
N ASP A 984 -17.80 4.25 -46.45
CA ASP A 984 -17.63 3.65 -47.77
C ASP A 984 -16.40 2.72 -47.95
N ASP A 985 -15.59 2.57 -46.90
CA ASP A 985 -14.50 1.60 -46.73
C ASP A 985 -13.38 1.82 -47.77
N ASP A 986 -13.17 3.08 -48.16
CA ASP A 986 -12.18 3.48 -49.18
C ASP A 986 -10.81 3.86 -48.61
N GLY A 987 -10.69 3.90 -47.28
CA GLY A 987 -9.46 4.21 -46.57
C GLY A 987 -9.15 5.71 -46.50
N ILE A 988 -10.15 6.57 -46.69
CA ILE A 988 -10.11 8.02 -46.49
C ILE A 988 -11.25 8.41 -45.53
N PRO A 989 -11.04 9.26 -44.49
CA PRO A 989 -12.15 9.77 -43.68
C PRO A 989 -13.27 10.34 -44.54
N ASP A 990 -14.54 10.07 -44.21
CA ASP A 990 -15.68 10.61 -44.97
C ASP A 990 -15.67 12.16 -45.04
N GLU A 991 -15.00 12.80 -44.07
CA GLU A 991 -14.74 14.24 -44.05
C GLU A 991 -13.56 14.69 -44.92
N CYS A 992 -12.62 13.77 -45.20
CA CYS A 992 -11.53 13.88 -46.17
C CYS A 992 -11.90 13.41 -47.58
N ALA A 993 -12.96 12.61 -47.68
CA ALA A 993 -13.69 12.37 -48.90
C ALA A 993 -14.41 13.68 -49.26
N ASP A 994 -13.63 14.64 -49.76
CA ASP A 994 -14.09 15.74 -50.57
C ASP A 994 -15.00 15.12 -51.63
N SER A 995 -16.32 15.19 -51.38
CA SER A 995 -17.35 14.62 -52.24
C SER A 995 -16.93 14.86 -53.69
N PRO A 996 -16.59 13.81 -54.48
CA PRO A 996 -15.82 14.01 -55.71
C PRO A 996 -16.71 14.56 -56.84
N CYS A 997 -17.85 15.14 -56.48
CA CYS A 997 -18.86 15.66 -57.34
C CYS A 997 -19.33 17.06 -56.91
N PRO A 998 -18.47 18.10 -56.97
CA PRO A 998 -18.90 19.48 -56.74
C PRO A 998 -20.12 19.89 -57.58
N GLY A 999 -20.33 19.22 -58.71
CA GLY A 999 -21.46 19.43 -59.61
C GLY A 999 -22.76 18.71 -59.26
N ASP A 1000 -22.82 17.86 -58.25
CA ASP A 1000 -24.05 17.16 -57.82
C ASP A 1000 -24.75 17.95 -56.71
N PHE A 1001 -25.64 18.86 -57.11
CA PHE A 1001 -26.32 19.74 -56.16
C PHE A 1001 -27.54 19.11 -55.51
N ASP A 1002 -28.03 17.98 -56.03
CA ASP A 1002 -29.18 17.28 -55.47
C ASP A 1002 -28.83 15.97 -54.75
N GLY A 1003 -27.54 15.62 -54.70
CA GLY A 1003 -26.94 14.58 -53.86
C GLY A 1003 -27.29 13.16 -54.33
N ASN A 1004 -27.49 12.98 -55.62
CA ASN A 1004 -27.96 11.72 -56.20
C ASN A 1004 -26.84 10.81 -56.75
N GLY A 1005 -25.59 11.26 -56.66
CA GLY A 1005 -24.39 10.58 -57.15
C GLY A 1005 -24.14 10.73 -58.66
N ILE A 1006 -24.80 11.68 -59.35
CA ILE A 1006 -24.67 11.91 -60.79
C ILE A 1006 -24.83 13.41 -61.12
N VAL A 1007 -23.84 14.03 -61.76
CA VAL A 1007 -23.98 15.38 -62.34
C VAL A 1007 -24.74 15.31 -63.66
N ASP A 1008 -25.97 15.80 -63.67
CA ASP A 1008 -26.81 15.80 -64.86
C ASP A 1008 -27.63 17.09 -65.09
N GLY A 1009 -28.70 16.98 -65.89
CA GLY A 1009 -29.56 18.12 -66.21
C GLY A 1009 -30.30 18.71 -65.00
N SER A 1010 -30.44 17.95 -63.92
CA SER A 1010 -31.03 18.39 -62.66
C SER A 1010 -30.13 19.43 -61.99
N ASP A 1011 -28.83 19.16 -61.91
CA ASP A 1011 -27.81 20.03 -61.31
C ASP A 1011 -27.55 21.28 -62.11
N LEU A 1012 -27.53 21.13 -63.44
CA LEU A 1012 -27.49 22.27 -64.35
C LEU A 1012 -28.69 23.22 -64.14
N GLY A 1013 -29.85 22.64 -63.82
CA GLY A 1013 -31.04 23.38 -63.44
C GLY A 1013 -30.79 24.21 -62.18
N THR A 1014 -30.18 23.61 -61.16
CA THR A 1014 -29.83 24.26 -59.88
C THR A 1014 -28.81 25.38 -60.08
N LEU A 1015 -27.76 25.17 -60.87
CA LEU A 1015 -26.79 26.21 -61.23
C LEU A 1015 -27.48 27.44 -61.85
N PHE A 1016 -28.40 27.23 -62.80
CA PHE A 1016 -29.12 28.34 -63.43
C PHE A 1016 -30.06 29.10 -62.49
N THR A 1017 -30.48 28.50 -61.37
CA THR A 1017 -31.26 29.23 -60.36
C THR A 1017 -30.42 30.27 -59.61
N GLN A 1018 -29.11 30.07 -59.56
CA GLN A 1018 -28.15 30.92 -58.85
C GLN A 1018 -27.41 31.90 -59.78
N TRP A 1019 -27.72 31.88 -61.08
CA TRP A 1019 -27.03 32.65 -62.11
C TRP A 1019 -26.94 34.15 -61.82
N GLY A 1020 -25.73 34.69 -61.81
CA GLY A 1020 -25.44 36.11 -61.59
C GLY A 1020 -25.48 36.56 -60.12
N GLY A 1021 -25.57 35.62 -59.17
CA GLY A 1021 -25.41 35.87 -57.74
C GLY A 1021 -24.40 34.91 -57.10
N PRO A 1022 -24.08 35.09 -55.81
CA PRO A 1022 -23.26 34.14 -55.06
C PRO A 1022 -24.10 32.91 -54.68
N GLY A 1023 -23.46 31.74 -54.59
CA GLY A 1023 -24.13 30.52 -54.16
C GLY A 1023 -23.23 29.30 -54.29
N SER A 1024 -23.77 28.12 -53.97
CA SER A 1024 -23.04 26.84 -53.99
C SER A 1024 -22.55 26.42 -55.37
N ALA A 1025 -23.02 27.07 -56.44
CA ALA A 1025 -22.63 26.79 -57.82
C ALA A 1025 -21.52 27.71 -58.38
N ASP A 1026 -20.81 28.44 -57.51
CA ASP A 1026 -19.67 29.31 -57.84
C ASP A 1026 -18.36 28.53 -57.61
N PHE A 1027 -17.90 27.84 -58.66
CA PHE A 1027 -16.78 26.91 -58.61
C PHE A 1027 -15.42 27.60 -58.67
N ASP A 1028 -15.34 28.80 -59.20
CA ASP A 1028 -14.08 29.55 -59.30
C ASP A 1028 -13.90 30.60 -58.17
N GLY A 1029 -14.87 30.66 -57.24
CA GLY A 1029 -14.81 31.45 -56.01
C GLY A 1029 -14.88 32.96 -56.23
N ASN A 1030 -15.36 33.41 -57.41
CA ASN A 1030 -15.38 34.82 -57.77
C ASN A 1030 -16.61 35.59 -57.24
N SER A 1031 -17.48 34.91 -56.49
CA SER A 1031 -18.76 35.37 -55.92
C SER A 1031 -19.88 35.61 -56.94
N VAL A 1032 -19.77 35.09 -58.17
CA VAL A 1032 -20.74 35.24 -59.25
C VAL A 1032 -20.86 33.96 -60.07
N VAL A 1033 -22.00 33.26 -59.98
CA VAL A 1033 -22.28 32.10 -60.84
C VAL A 1033 -22.48 32.55 -62.29
N ASP A 1034 -21.55 32.21 -63.17
CA ASP A 1034 -21.61 32.57 -64.59
C ASP A 1034 -21.13 31.46 -65.57
N GLY A 1035 -20.70 31.87 -66.76
CA GLY A 1035 -20.25 30.96 -67.80
C GLY A 1035 -18.96 30.21 -67.45
N GLY A 1036 -18.15 30.72 -66.52
CA GLY A 1036 -16.98 30.03 -65.96
C GLY A 1036 -17.42 28.77 -65.20
N ASP A 1037 -18.34 28.94 -64.26
CA ASP A 1037 -18.87 27.87 -63.42
C ASP A 1037 -19.66 26.82 -64.20
N LEU A 1038 -20.42 27.27 -65.20
CA LEU A 1038 -21.09 26.36 -66.13
C LEU A 1038 -20.08 25.49 -66.90
N GLY A 1039 -18.93 26.06 -67.26
CA GLY A 1039 -17.85 25.31 -67.89
C GLY A 1039 -17.30 24.23 -66.96
N THR A 1040 -17.13 24.57 -65.68
CA THR A 1040 -16.65 23.67 -64.64
C THR A 1040 -17.65 22.56 -64.32
N LEU A 1041 -18.96 22.84 -64.24
CA LEU A 1041 -20.01 21.82 -64.07
C LEU A 1041 -19.94 20.73 -65.15
N PHE A 1042 -19.67 21.12 -66.40
CA PHE A 1042 -19.55 20.17 -67.51
C PHE A 1042 -18.27 19.32 -67.47
N VAL A 1043 -17.25 19.73 -66.71
CA VAL A 1043 -16.06 18.89 -66.47
C VAL A 1043 -16.44 17.67 -65.63
N TYR A 1044 -17.38 17.84 -64.69
CA TYR A 1044 -17.87 16.80 -63.80
C TYR A 1044 -19.10 16.04 -64.32
N TRP A 1045 -19.51 16.25 -65.59
CA TRP A 1045 -20.73 15.68 -66.13
C TRP A 1045 -20.70 14.15 -66.24
N GLY A 1046 -21.57 13.46 -65.48
CA GLY A 1046 -21.64 12.01 -65.44
C GLY A 1046 -21.85 11.48 -64.03
N PRO A 1047 -21.83 10.14 -63.85
CA PRO A 1047 -21.81 9.54 -62.52
C PRO A 1047 -20.57 10.01 -61.76
N CYS A 1048 -20.77 10.33 -60.49
CA CYS A 1048 -19.68 10.64 -59.56
C CYS A 1048 -18.83 9.38 -59.35
N PRO A 1049 -17.48 9.51 -59.25
CA PRO A 1049 -16.57 8.39 -59.06
C PRO A 1049 -16.93 7.49 -57.89
#